data_AF-A0A6M1YAX4-F1
#
_entry.id   AF-A0A6M1YAX4-F1
#
_cell.length_a   1.000
_cell.length_b   1.000
_cell.length_c   1.000
_cell.angle_alpha   90.00
_cell.angle_beta   90.00
_cell.angle_gamma   90.00
#
_symmetry.space_group_name_H-M   'P 1'
#
loop_
_entity.id
_entity.type
_entity.pdbx_description
1 polymer ?
#
loop_
_entity_poly.entity_id
_entity_poly.type
_entity_poly.pdbx_seq_one_letter_code
_entity_poly.pdbx_strand_id
1 'polypeptide(L)'
;MTTSRDASVRRGPSIVLLLAALLAWPAPAVAAAAAEGTRDTAAGVRDHPLVAGSSTMYPFAVAVAQREVGRGALVLPMGTGAGIAWFCEGLGPATPDVAIASRAMTPEEASACRVAGAVPMSEFEVGRDGIVIGAHPDAGLRSLTRTQLWLALAQRVPDPAGGSRWIANPYTHWNEIGAGLPAMPIRVLGPPATSGTRDSFARLAIEPACRAALRTNPESGFDPARCGELRRDGAWVDAGENDDGLVARLQADPVAVGVFGFGTLVRNAGRVAAVCIDGVCPDMSSIAAGDYPLARALYLYVKRAHRDFVPGLDEFVAGFFSPGAIGPGGWLLALGLVPVAGASPEPALTRGQPASFSLGPKVGSMVLALALLGVLLALLVGLALLRRAAPVGRMLQRSVGLALWGSTGLAAGVLALVWVTLLVPTMNFFLQVSPLAFLGGTHWSPESAIRAAQAVGEGAFGVLPVLLGSVMVALIALLVALPLALATALHSYAWTGARRRARWRVAMRLAALVPAVVYGLFAVLTLGPLVAAAAASLGMAAATQSTLAAGVAVGIMLLPVLTVRLEEALDRVPRGAAEAALGLGATRWETLRDIVLPQARPGIGAAVLLAVSRALGETVIVLMAAGLVATWSVDPLGATTTLTAQMVALMSGTHALDNVRTQLPFVLGLFLVIIVLPLNAWALRLLRRSDVAPSPIF
;
A
#
# COMPACT_ATOMS: atom_id res chain seq x y z
N MET A 1 36.77 40.16 -54.61
CA MET A 1 37.58 39.58 -55.71
C MET A 1 37.82 38.12 -55.41
N THR A 2 37.60 37.30 -56.45
CA THR A 2 38.01 35.90 -56.68
C THR A 2 37.55 34.78 -55.73
N THR A 3 36.65 33.98 -56.32
CA THR A 3 36.18 32.64 -56.03
C THR A 3 37.25 31.56 -56.07
N SER A 4 37.08 30.48 -55.29
CA SER A 4 37.34 29.12 -55.79
C SER A 4 36.44 28.09 -55.08
N ARG A 5 35.86 27.20 -55.88
CA ARG A 5 34.97 26.07 -55.51
C ARG A 5 35.78 24.77 -55.46
N ASP A 6 35.25 23.86 -54.65
CA ASP A 6 35.28 22.38 -54.71
C ASP A 6 36.57 21.60 -54.41
N ALA A 7 36.45 20.71 -53.41
CA ALA A 7 36.79 19.30 -53.57
C ALA A 7 35.96 18.42 -52.61
N SER A 8 35.18 17.54 -53.22
CA SER A 8 34.40 16.45 -52.64
C SER A 8 35.26 15.41 -51.90
N VAL A 9 34.84 14.98 -50.70
CA VAL A 9 35.26 13.68 -50.12
C VAL A 9 34.03 12.88 -49.70
N ARG A 10 34.04 11.62 -50.17
CA ARG A 10 32.96 10.64 -50.19
C ARG A 10 32.48 10.22 -48.80
N ARG A 11 31.17 10.00 -48.70
CA ARG A 11 30.49 9.33 -47.59
C ARG A 11 30.89 7.86 -47.54
N GLY A 12 31.40 7.40 -46.40
CA GLY A 12 31.19 6.02 -45.94
C GLY A 12 29.99 5.99 -44.98
N PRO A 13 29.22 4.89 -44.88
CA PRO A 13 28.06 4.84 -44.02
C PRO A 13 28.54 4.92 -42.56
N SER A 14 28.28 6.04 -41.91
CA SER A 14 28.67 6.23 -40.51
C SER A 14 27.88 5.24 -39.65
N ILE A 15 28.58 4.47 -38.82
CA ILE A 15 28.02 3.60 -37.76
C ILE A 15 26.99 4.34 -36.88
N VAL A 16 27.08 5.68 -36.82
CA VAL A 16 26.11 6.59 -36.19
C VAL A 16 24.72 6.59 -36.86
N LEU A 17 24.62 6.36 -38.17
CA LEU A 17 23.34 6.22 -38.89
C LEU A 17 22.73 4.82 -38.72
N LEU A 18 23.55 3.78 -38.55
CA LEU A 18 23.08 2.42 -38.23
C LEU A 18 22.58 2.32 -36.77
N LEU A 19 23.21 3.02 -35.83
CA LEU A 19 22.73 3.15 -34.45
C LEU A 19 21.51 4.08 -34.33
N ALA A 20 21.40 5.12 -35.16
CA ALA A 20 20.20 5.95 -35.26
C ALA A 20 19.03 5.20 -35.94
N ALA A 21 19.29 4.25 -36.84
CA ALA A 21 18.27 3.39 -37.44
C ALA A 21 17.77 2.30 -36.48
N LEU A 22 18.62 1.80 -35.56
CA LEU A 22 18.18 0.90 -34.48
C LEU A 22 17.33 1.61 -33.41
N LEU A 23 17.46 2.94 -33.27
CA LEU A 23 16.61 3.77 -32.42
C LEU A 23 15.42 4.41 -33.16
N ALA A 24 15.31 4.19 -34.46
CA ALA A 24 14.22 4.66 -35.31
C ALA A 24 13.47 3.45 -35.90
N TRP A 25 12.84 2.66 -35.02
CA TRP A 25 11.70 1.85 -35.47
C TRP A 25 10.58 2.82 -35.90
N PRO A 26 9.93 2.62 -37.06
CA PRO A 26 9.01 3.60 -37.62
C PRO A 26 7.79 3.83 -36.71
N ALA A 27 7.67 5.06 -36.23
CA ALA A 27 6.48 5.62 -35.61
C ALA A 27 5.63 6.46 -36.59
N PRO A 28 5.06 5.89 -37.68
CA PRO A 28 3.90 6.50 -38.31
C PRO A 28 2.66 5.58 -38.35
N ALA A 29 2.57 4.55 -37.49
CA ALA A 29 1.31 3.84 -37.24
C ALA A 29 0.62 4.24 -35.92
N VAL A 30 1.33 4.91 -35.00
CA VAL A 30 0.77 5.28 -33.67
C VAL A 30 0.24 6.72 -33.63
N ALA A 31 0.69 7.61 -34.53
CA ALA A 31 0.21 8.99 -34.58
C ALA A 31 -1.21 9.12 -35.18
N ALA A 32 -1.63 8.19 -36.04
CA ALA A 32 -3.02 8.14 -36.51
C ALA A 32 -3.98 7.53 -35.47
N ALA A 33 -3.48 6.72 -34.53
CA ALA A 33 -4.26 6.26 -33.37
C ALA A 33 -4.39 7.34 -32.28
N ALA A 34 -3.53 8.36 -32.29
CA ALA A 34 -3.53 9.42 -31.27
C ALA A 34 -4.55 10.55 -31.53
N ALA A 35 -5.14 10.63 -32.73
CA ALA A 35 -6.16 11.64 -33.06
C ALA A 35 -7.59 11.08 -33.04
N GLU A 36 -7.75 9.76 -32.99
CA GLU A 36 -9.06 9.09 -32.83
C GLU A 36 -9.19 8.38 -31.46
N GLY A 37 -8.14 8.46 -30.63
CA GLY A 37 -8.06 7.93 -29.26
C GLY A 37 -8.21 8.99 -28.16
N THR A 38 -8.59 10.23 -28.45
CA THR A 38 -8.99 11.21 -27.42
C THR A 38 -10.38 10.90 -26.87
N ARG A 39 -10.53 9.71 -26.28
CA ARG A 39 -11.57 9.38 -25.32
C ARG A 39 -10.87 8.86 -24.06
N ASP A 40 -10.93 9.67 -23.02
CA ASP A 40 -10.72 9.34 -21.60
C ASP A 40 -9.48 8.51 -21.22
N THR A 41 -8.41 9.19 -20.83
CA THR A 41 -7.52 8.66 -19.78
C THR A 41 -8.21 8.81 -18.42
N ALA A 42 -9.22 7.96 -18.18
CA ALA A 42 -9.73 7.72 -16.84
C ALA A 42 -8.66 6.97 -16.02
N ALA A 43 -8.65 7.18 -14.71
CA ALA A 43 -7.91 6.39 -13.75
C ALA A 43 -8.06 4.88 -14.06
N GLY A 44 -6.96 4.12 -14.00
CA GLY A 44 -6.91 2.72 -14.42
C GLY A 44 -8.12 1.91 -13.99
N VAL A 45 -9.02 1.63 -14.93
CA VAL A 45 -10.16 0.75 -14.73
C VAL A 45 -9.61 -0.66 -14.74
N ARG A 46 -9.67 -1.33 -13.58
CA ARG A 46 -9.38 -2.76 -13.51
C ARG A 46 -10.42 -3.51 -14.34
N ASP A 47 -9.98 -4.51 -15.10
CA ASP A 47 -10.82 -5.35 -15.95
C ASP A 47 -11.49 -6.51 -15.19
N HIS A 48 -11.34 -6.54 -13.86
CA HIS A 48 -11.91 -7.56 -13.00
C HIS A 48 -12.23 -7.05 -11.59
N PRO A 49 -13.19 -7.69 -10.88
CA PRO A 49 -13.51 -7.36 -9.50
C PRO A 49 -12.38 -7.72 -8.52
N LEU A 50 -12.05 -6.80 -7.62
CA LEU A 50 -11.20 -7.04 -6.46
C LEU A 50 -12.06 -7.24 -5.21
N VAL A 51 -11.96 -8.42 -4.61
CA VAL A 51 -12.74 -8.84 -3.44
C VAL A 51 -11.80 -9.14 -2.29
N ALA A 52 -12.05 -8.58 -1.11
CA ALA A 52 -11.18 -8.79 0.05
C ALA A 52 -11.96 -9.01 1.35
N GLY A 53 -11.42 -9.84 2.25
CA GLY A 53 -11.92 -9.91 3.63
C GLY A 53 -11.92 -11.30 4.23
N SER A 54 -13.04 -11.72 4.81
CA SER A 54 -13.17 -12.91 5.65
C SER A 54 -12.62 -14.17 4.98
N SER A 55 -11.68 -14.83 5.66
CA SER A 55 -11.13 -16.13 5.25
C SER A 55 -12.18 -17.23 5.25
N THR A 56 -13.30 -17.06 5.94
CA THR A 56 -14.41 -18.02 5.83
C THR A 56 -15.34 -17.71 4.68
N MET A 57 -15.57 -16.44 4.36
CA MET A 57 -16.36 -16.14 3.18
C MET A 57 -15.58 -16.43 1.89
N TYR A 58 -14.25 -16.58 1.98
CA TYR A 58 -13.33 -16.86 0.89
C TYR A 58 -13.72 -18.05 -0.02
N PRO A 59 -13.94 -19.29 0.46
CA PRO A 59 -14.32 -20.42 -0.40
C PRO A 59 -15.61 -20.17 -1.19
N PHE A 60 -16.61 -19.50 -0.60
CA PHE A 60 -17.84 -19.14 -1.29
C PHE A 60 -17.58 -18.07 -2.36
N ALA A 61 -16.83 -17.03 -2.03
CA ALA A 61 -16.45 -15.96 -2.95
C ALA A 61 -15.61 -16.48 -4.13
N VAL A 62 -14.67 -17.39 -3.90
CA VAL A 62 -13.90 -18.03 -4.98
C VAL A 62 -14.78 -18.90 -5.86
N ALA A 63 -15.71 -19.66 -5.28
CA ALA A 63 -16.63 -20.49 -6.06
C ALA A 63 -17.57 -19.65 -6.93
N VAL A 64 -18.08 -18.53 -6.41
CA VAL A 64 -18.87 -17.54 -7.18
C VAL A 64 -18.01 -16.91 -8.26
N ALA A 65 -16.81 -16.42 -7.93
CA ALA A 65 -15.87 -15.84 -8.89
C ALA A 65 -15.64 -16.79 -10.07
N GLN A 66 -15.26 -18.05 -9.80
CA GLN A 66 -14.91 -19.03 -10.82
C GLN A 66 -16.10 -19.41 -11.72
N ARG A 67 -17.31 -19.48 -11.18
CA ARG A 67 -18.50 -19.92 -11.93
C ARG A 67 -19.16 -18.79 -12.72
N GLU A 68 -19.29 -17.61 -12.11
CA GLU A 68 -20.12 -16.53 -12.64
C GLU A 68 -19.27 -15.46 -13.35
N VAL A 69 -18.01 -15.30 -12.96
CA VAL A 69 -17.06 -14.31 -13.52
C VAL A 69 -15.87 -14.98 -14.22
N GLY A 70 -15.72 -16.30 -14.10
CA GLY A 70 -14.54 -17.04 -14.56
C GLY A 70 -13.31 -16.79 -13.69
N ARG A 71 -12.11 -16.78 -14.28
CA ARG A 71 -10.84 -16.49 -13.54
C ARG A 71 -10.60 -14.98 -13.32
N GLY A 72 -11.57 -14.13 -13.63
CA GLY A 72 -11.44 -12.68 -13.60
C GLY A 72 -11.32 -12.12 -12.18
N ALA A 73 -12.26 -12.43 -11.28
CA ALA A 73 -12.28 -11.81 -9.97
C ALA A 73 -11.13 -12.27 -9.05
N LEU A 74 -10.40 -11.30 -8.47
CA LEU A 74 -9.33 -11.54 -7.52
C LEU A 74 -9.89 -11.50 -6.10
N VAL A 75 -9.92 -12.66 -5.44
CA VAL A 75 -10.41 -12.79 -4.05
C VAL A 75 -9.21 -12.94 -3.09
N LEU A 76 -9.14 -12.11 -2.05
CA LEU A 76 -8.02 -12.08 -1.10
C LEU A 76 -8.49 -12.34 0.34
N PRO A 77 -8.05 -13.45 0.98
CA PRO A 77 -8.42 -13.77 2.35
C PRO A 77 -7.49 -13.02 3.33
N MET A 78 -8.04 -12.06 4.07
CA MET A 78 -7.27 -11.23 5.02
C MET A 78 -8.00 -10.96 6.35
N GLY A 79 -9.19 -11.54 6.53
CA GLY A 79 -10.02 -11.34 7.71
C GLY A 79 -11.02 -10.20 7.54
N THR A 80 -12.18 -10.31 8.21
CA THR A 80 -13.30 -9.37 8.08
C THR A 80 -12.92 -7.91 8.34
N GLY A 81 -12.25 -7.63 9.46
CA GLY A 81 -11.88 -6.26 9.83
C GLY A 81 -10.86 -5.63 8.87
N ALA A 82 -9.83 -6.38 8.47
CA ALA A 82 -8.81 -5.88 7.54
C ALA A 82 -9.38 -5.67 6.12
N GLY A 83 -10.25 -6.58 5.65
CA GLY A 83 -10.92 -6.43 4.36
C GLY A 83 -11.87 -5.25 4.32
N ILE A 84 -12.68 -5.06 5.37
CA ILE A 84 -13.54 -3.86 5.50
C ILE A 84 -12.69 -2.59 5.55
N ALA A 85 -11.62 -2.57 6.33
CA ALA A 85 -10.74 -1.40 6.41
C ALA A 85 -10.17 -1.02 5.04
N TRP A 86 -9.62 -1.98 4.28
CA TRP A 86 -9.08 -1.73 2.94
C TRP A 86 -10.16 -1.31 1.94
N PHE A 87 -11.33 -1.97 1.98
CA PHE A 87 -12.50 -1.55 1.20
C PHE A 87 -12.89 -0.11 1.51
N CYS A 88 -12.74 0.34 2.75
CA CYS A 88 -13.15 1.66 3.18
C CYS A 88 -12.14 2.77 2.87
N GLU A 89 -10.96 2.48 2.31
CA GLU A 89 -9.92 3.48 2.01
C GLU A 89 -10.28 4.48 0.88
N GLY A 90 -11.36 4.25 0.13
CA GLY A 90 -11.87 5.19 -0.88
C GLY A 90 -12.46 4.49 -2.12
N LEU A 91 -12.68 5.25 -3.20
CA LEU A 91 -13.22 4.74 -4.48
C LEU A 91 -12.13 4.49 -5.54
N GLY A 92 -10.86 4.65 -5.19
CA GLY A 92 -9.75 4.51 -6.13
C GLY A 92 -9.55 3.07 -6.63
N PRO A 93 -8.87 2.88 -7.77
CA PRO A 93 -8.62 1.56 -8.36
C PRO A 93 -7.65 0.68 -7.56
N ALA A 94 -7.07 1.21 -6.48
CA ALA A 94 -6.25 0.45 -5.52
C ALA A 94 -7.08 -0.18 -4.38
N THR A 95 -8.38 0.14 -4.27
CA THR A 95 -9.25 -0.31 -3.18
C THR A 95 -10.17 -1.44 -3.65
N PRO A 96 -10.55 -2.40 -2.80
CA PRO A 96 -11.48 -3.47 -3.18
C PRO A 96 -12.83 -2.94 -3.62
N ASP A 97 -13.41 -3.57 -4.64
CA ASP A 97 -14.78 -3.29 -5.10
C ASP A 97 -15.81 -3.93 -4.17
N VAL A 98 -15.41 -5.02 -3.51
CA VAL A 98 -16.23 -5.81 -2.59
C VAL A 98 -15.48 -6.15 -1.30
N ALA A 99 -16.12 -5.95 -0.15
CA ALA A 99 -15.68 -6.55 1.11
C ALA A 99 -16.57 -7.77 1.46
N ILE A 100 -15.92 -8.90 1.74
CA ILE A 100 -16.57 -10.11 2.25
C ILE A 100 -16.36 -10.22 3.76
N ALA A 101 -17.42 -10.49 4.51
CA ALA A 101 -17.40 -10.38 5.96
C ALA A 101 -18.16 -11.53 6.63
N SER A 102 -17.64 -12.02 7.75
CA SER A 102 -18.30 -13.07 8.56
C SER A 102 -18.95 -12.54 9.84
N ARG A 103 -19.21 -11.23 9.85
CA ARG A 103 -20.02 -10.47 10.80
C ARG A 103 -20.44 -9.17 10.12
N ALA A 104 -21.48 -8.52 10.63
CA ALA A 104 -21.83 -7.19 10.16
C ALA A 104 -20.69 -6.20 10.41
N MET A 105 -20.57 -5.22 9.54
CA MET A 105 -19.74 -4.03 9.71
C MET A 105 -20.18 -3.29 10.98
N THR A 106 -19.22 -2.88 11.82
CA THR A 106 -19.56 -2.13 13.04
C THR A 106 -19.94 -0.69 12.71
N PRO A 107 -20.66 0.03 13.58
CA PRO A 107 -20.95 1.45 13.38
C PRO A 107 -19.69 2.31 13.17
N GLU A 108 -18.60 1.97 13.86
CA GLU A 108 -17.31 2.64 13.75
C GLU A 108 -16.68 2.40 12.36
N GLU A 109 -16.67 1.16 11.89
CA GLU A 109 -16.20 0.83 10.54
C GLU A 109 -17.04 1.55 9.47
N ALA A 110 -18.38 1.51 9.59
CA ALA A 110 -19.27 2.21 8.67
C ALA A 110 -19.05 3.74 8.67
N SER A 111 -18.70 4.31 9.82
CA SER A 111 -18.32 5.72 9.94
C SER A 111 -16.99 6.01 9.24
N ALA A 112 -16.00 5.11 9.36
CA ALA A 112 -14.71 5.24 8.70
C ALA A 112 -14.83 5.19 7.17
N CYS A 113 -15.64 4.28 6.64
CA CYS A 113 -15.94 4.21 5.19
C CYS A 113 -16.56 5.50 4.66
N ARG A 114 -17.37 6.16 5.48
CA ARG A 114 -18.00 7.44 5.12
C ARG A 114 -16.98 8.57 5.07
N VAL A 115 -16.11 8.67 6.09
CA VAL A 115 -15.08 9.71 6.18
C VAL A 115 -14.07 9.57 5.04
N ALA A 116 -13.67 8.36 4.71
CA ALA A 116 -12.73 8.07 3.63
C ALA A 116 -13.38 8.07 2.22
N GLY A 117 -14.71 8.23 2.14
CA GLY A 117 -15.41 8.40 0.87
C GLY A 117 -15.71 7.11 0.10
N ALA A 118 -15.67 5.94 0.73
CA ALA A 118 -16.03 4.65 0.15
C ALA A 118 -17.56 4.40 0.06
N VAL A 119 -18.37 5.46 0.22
CA VAL A 119 -19.83 5.46 0.17
C VAL A 119 -20.32 6.18 -1.09
N PRO A 120 -21.49 5.82 -1.66
CA PRO A 120 -22.45 4.86 -1.15
C PRO A 120 -22.07 3.39 -1.45
N MET A 121 -22.36 2.50 -0.50
CA MET A 121 -22.16 1.06 -0.60
C MET A 121 -23.47 0.31 -0.34
N SER A 122 -23.58 -0.88 -0.92
CA SER A 122 -24.70 -1.81 -0.75
C SER A 122 -24.29 -2.92 0.19
N GLU A 123 -25.14 -3.24 1.17
CA GLU A 123 -24.96 -4.36 2.09
C GLU A 123 -25.92 -5.50 1.71
N PHE A 124 -25.39 -6.72 1.69
CA PHE A 124 -26.17 -7.93 1.49
C PHE A 124 -25.83 -8.95 2.57
N GLU A 125 -26.84 -9.48 3.25
CA GLU A 125 -26.70 -10.69 4.05
C GLU A 125 -26.89 -11.89 3.11
N VAL A 126 -25.79 -12.53 2.72
CA VAL A 126 -25.82 -13.61 1.71
C VAL A 126 -26.32 -14.93 2.30
N GLY A 127 -26.20 -15.11 3.61
CA GLY A 127 -26.53 -16.35 4.29
C GLY A 127 -25.79 -16.48 5.61
N ARG A 128 -25.85 -17.68 6.18
CA ARG A 128 -25.18 -18.06 7.42
C ARG A 128 -24.34 -19.31 7.20
N ASP A 129 -23.18 -19.33 7.80
CA ASP A 129 -22.31 -20.51 7.86
C ASP A 129 -22.42 -21.12 9.25
N GLY A 130 -22.62 -22.44 9.31
CA GLY A 130 -22.79 -23.19 10.55
C GLY A 130 -21.63 -24.15 10.77
N ILE A 131 -20.93 -24.01 11.90
CA ILE A 131 -19.92 -24.98 12.33
C ILE A 131 -20.60 -26.06 13.18
N VAL A 132 -20.54 -27.29 12.71
CA VAL A 132 -21.22 -28.44 13.31
C VAL A 132 -20.25 -29.27 14.11
N ILE A 133 -20.75 -29.77 15.24
CA ILE A 133 -20.13 -30.87 15.96
C ILE A 133 -20.90 -32.14 15.61
N GLY A 134 -20.20 -33.14 15.10
CA GLY A 134 -20.78 -34.43 14.72
C GLY A 134 -20.19 -35.57 15.53
N ALA A 135 -20.94 -36.63 15.74
CA ALA A 135 -20.46 -37.86 16.35
C ALA A 135 -21.03 -39.06 15.59
N HIS A 136 -20.48 -40.25 15.86
CA HIS A 136 -21.12 -41.47 15.41
C HIS A 136 -22.53 -41.58 16.01
N PRO A 137 -23.56 -42.04 15.27
CA PRO A 137 -24.93 -42.16 15.79
C PRO A 137 -25.04 -42.95 17.11
N ASP A 138 -24.16 -43.96 17.26
CA ASP A 138 -24.10 -44.82 18.45
C ASP A 138 -23.19 -44.29 19.58
N ALA A 139 -22.55 -43.12 19.41
CA ALA A 139 -21.64 -42.55 20.42
C ALA A 139 -22.33 -42.10 21.72
N GLY A 140 -23.67 -42.01 21.72
CA GLY A 140 -24.45 -41.55 22.87
C GLY A 140 -24.32 -40.06 23.20
N LEU A 141 -23.49 -39.31 22.46
CA LEU A 141 -23.28 -37.88 22.64
C LEU A 141 -24.27 -37.08 21.78
N ARG A 142 -25.36 -36.59 22.38
CA ARG A 142 -26.44 -35.89 21.64
C ARG A 142 -26.45 -34.38 21.81
N SER A 143 -25.94 -33.87 22.93
CA SER A 143 -25.96 -32.45 23.26
C SER A 143 -24.75 -32.07 24.10
N LEU A 144 -24.21 -30.89 23.85
CA LEU A 144 -23.11 -30.29 24.58
C LEU A 144 -23.39 -28.81 24.83
N THR A 145 -22.85 -28.28 25.91
CA THR A 145 -22.80 -26.83 26.13
C THR A 145 -21.47 -26.25 25.67
N ARG A 146 -21.44 -24.96 25.33
CA ARG A 146 -20.17 -24.27 25.02
C ARG A 146 -19.17 -24.34 26.18
N THR A 147 -19.64 -24.34 27.42
CA THR A 147 -18.80 -24.53 28.61
C THR A 147 -18.17 -25.92 28.64
N GLN A 148 -18.94 -26.98 28.35
CA GLN A 148 -18.41 -28.35 28.29
C GLN A 148 -17.40 -28.52 27.14
N LEU A 149 -17.66 -27.90 25.98
CA LEU A 149 -16.70 -27.89 24.87
C LEU A 149 -15.39 -27.19 25.21
N TRP A 150 -15.50 -26.04 25.88
CA TRP A 150 -14.34 -25.31 26.36
C TRP A 150 -13.54 -26.11 27.40
N LEU A 151 -14.21 -26.71 28.40
CA LEU A 151 -13.54 -27.58 29.37
C LEU A 151 -12.89 -28.80 28.71
N ALA A 152 -13.44 -29.32 27.62
CA ALA A 152 -12.85 -30.44 26.88
C ALA A 152 -11.60 -30.03 26.08
N LEU A 153 -11.62 -28.86 25.44
CA LEU A 153 -10.69 -28.51 24.37
C LEU A 153 -9.75 -27.35 24.66
N ALA A 154 -10.01 -26.52 25.68
CA ALA A 154 -9.12 -25.42 26.03
C ALA A 154 -7.74 -25.94 26.44
N GLN A 155 -6.68 -25.21 26.10
CA GLN A 155 -5.33 -25.57 26.53
C GLN A 155 -5.16 -25.49 28.05
N ARG A 156 -5.86 -24.56 28.70
CA ARG A 156 -5.86 -24.36 30.14
C ARG A 156 -7.27 -24.12 30.65
N VAL A 157 -7.54 -24.62 31.85
CA VAL A 157 -8.82 -24.47 32.55
C VAL A 157 -8.56 -24.07 34.01
N PRO A 158 -9.57 -23.52 34.72
CA PRO A 158 -9.47 -23.26 36.14
C PRO A 158 -9.17 -24.56 36.90
N ASP A 159 -8.38 -24.48 37.97
CA ASP A 159 -8.08 -25.63 38.82
C ASP A 159 -9.36 -26.25 39.40
N PRO A 160 -9.67 -27.53 39.10
CA PRO A 160 -10.84 -28.21 39.66
C PRO A 160 -10.78 -28.33 41.18
N ALA A 161 -9.59 -28.30 41.80
CA ALA A 161 -9.41 -28.30 43.25
C ALA A 161 -9.78 -26.95 43.91
N GLY A 162 -10.12 -25.93 43.11
CA GLY A 162 -10.48 -24.59 43.56
C GLY A 162 -9.31 -23.62 43.62
N GLY A 163 -9.61 -22.32 43.52
CA GLY A 163 -8.64 -21.22 43.57
C GLY A 163 -8.63 -20.32 42.32
N SER A 164 -7.70 -19.36 42.29
CA SER A 164 -7.51 -18.42 41.16
C SER A 164 -6.52 -18.92 40.10
N ARG A 165 -5.99 -20.14 40.26
CA ARG A 165 -4.93 -20.68 39.38
C ARG A 165 -5.51 -21.38 38.15
N TRP A 166 -4.87 -21.16 37.01
CA TRP A 166 -5.14 -21.88 35.76
C TRP A 166 -4.10 -22.97 35.53
N ILE A 167 -4.56 -24.20 35.27
CA ILE A 167 -3.71 -25.37 35.04
C ILE A 167 -3.86 -25.88 33.60
N ALA A 168 -2.93 -26.73 33.16
CA ALA A 168 -3.11 -27.48 31.92
C ALA A 168 -4.38 -28.35 32.04
N ASN A 169 -5.13 -28.46 30.94
CA ASN A 169 -6.41 -29.15 30.95
C ASN A 169 -6.28 -30.61 31.45
N PRO A 170 -6.85 -30.96 32.63
CA PRO A 170 -6.67 -32.27 33.23
C PRO A 170 -7.67 -33.31 32.71
N TYR A 171 -8.73 -32.86 32.01
CA TYR A 171 -9.82 -33.74 31.60
C TYR A 171 -9.40 -34.64 30.43
N THR A 172 -9.71 -35.93 30.55
CA THR A 172 -9.40 -36.96 29.56
C THR A 172 -10.64 -37.67 29.04
N HIS A 173 -11.76 -37.66 29.79
CA HIS A 173 -13.02 -38.29 29.41
C HIS A 173 -14.20 -37.31 29.51
N TRP A 174 -15.24 -37.51 28.69
CA TRP A 174 -16.37 -36.59 28.62
C TRP A 174 -17.21 -36.56 29.91
N ASN A 175 -17.35 -37.68 30.61
CA ASN A 175 -18.07 -37.77 31.89
C ASN A 175 -17.40 -36.99 33.05
N GLU A 176 -16.12 -36.62 32.92
CA GLU A 176 -15.42 -35.80 33.91
C GLU A 176 -15.84 -34.32 33.85
N ILE A 177 -16.40 -33.90 32.71
CA ILE A 177 -16.72 -32.49 32.42
C ILE A 177 -18.18 -32.14 32.75
N GLY A 178 -19.07 -33.14 32.78
CA GLY A 178 -20.48 -32.92 33.08
C GLY A 178 -21.26 -34.21 33.35
N ALA A 179 -22.21 -34.11 34.29
CA ALA A 179 -23.13 -35.19 34.58
C ALA A 179 -24.01 -35.50 33.35
N GLY A 180 -24.13 -36.78 32.99
CA GLY A 180 -24.93 -37.24 31.85
C GLY A 180 -24.16 -37.35 30.52
N LEU A 181 -22.86 -37.02 30.49
CA LEU A 181 -22.00 -37.28 29.33
C LEU A 181 -21.47 -38.73 29.34
N PRO A 182 -21.26 -39.34 28.15
CA PRO A 182 -20.79 -40.72 28.05
C PRO A 182 -19.37 -40.90 28.64
N ALA A 183 -19.11 -42.08 29.23
CA ALA A 183 -17.80 -42.46 29.75
C ALA A 183 -16.85 -42.89 28.63
N MET A 184 -16.52 -41.95 27.74
CA MET A 184 -15.68 -42.16 26.56
C MET A 184 -14.54 -41.12 26.53
N PRO A 185 -13.39 -41.44 25.91
CA PRO A 185 -12.25 -40.53 25.86
C PRO A 185 -12.57 -39.27 25.06
N ILE A 186 -11.99 -38.13 25.45
CA ILE A 186 -12.06 -36.88 24.68
C ILE A 186 -11.13 -37.00 23.48
N ARG A 187 -11.71 -37.30 22.33
CA ARG A 187 -11.03 -37.33 21.05
C ARG A 187 -11.83 -36.56 20.02
N VAL A 188 -11.34 -35.38 19.68
CA VAL A 188 -11.97 -34.47 18.73
C VAL A 188 -11.13 -34.42 17.45
N LEU A 189 -11.71 -34.90 16.36
CA LEU A 189 -11.20 -34.79 15.01
C LEU A 189 -11.65 -33.45 14.45
N GLY A 190 -10.71 -32.62 14.04
CA GLY A 190 -11.04 -31.34 13.44
C GLY A 190 -9.99 -30.89 12.44
N PRO A 191 -10.28 -29.82 11.69
CA PRO A 191 -9.37 -29.37 10.66
C PRO A 191 -8.10 -28.73 11.27
N PRO A 192 -7.00 -28.60 10.51
CA PRO A 192 -5.73 -28.11 11.03
C PRO A 192 -5.79 -26.63 11.43
N ALA A 193 -4.73 -26.14 12.08
CA ALA A 193 -4.64 -24.75 12.56
C ALA A 193 -4.73 -23.69 11.44
N THR A 194 -4.52 -24.08 10.18
CA THR A 194 -4.67 -23.25 8.98
C THR A 194 -6.11 -23.07 8.52
N SER A 195 -7.05 -23.84 9.06
CA SER A 195 -8.42 -23.92 8.57
C SER A 195 -9.31 -22.82 9.15
N GLY A 196 -10.08 -22.14 8.29
CA GLY A 196 -11.09 -21.16 8.70
C GLY A 196 -12.21 -21.75 9.56
N THR A 197 -12.52 -23.04 9.38
CA THR A 197 -13.50 -23.78 10.19
C THR A 197 -13.03 -23.90 11.64
N ARG A 198 -11.73 -24.16 11.87
CA ARG A 198 -11.15 -24.24 13.23
C ARG A 198 -11.08 -22.88 13.91
N ASP A 199 -10.67 -21.85 13.17
CA ASP A 199 -10.66 -20.47 13.67
C ASP A 199 -12.07 -20.02 14.10
N SER A 200 -13.07 -20.33 13.28
CA SER A 200 -14.46 -20.02 13.59
C SER A 200 -14.99 -20.82 14.79
N PHE A 201 -14.63 -22.10 14.89
CA PHE A 201 -14.96 -22.93 16.04
C PHE A 201 -14.38 -22.35 17.34
N ALA A 202 -13.10 -21.98 17.35
CA ALA A 202 -12.46 -21.37 18.51
C ALA A 202 -13.18 -20.08 18.94
N ARG A 203 -13.53 -19.23 17.98
CA ARG A 203 -14.20 -17.94 18.20
C ARG A 203 -15.65 -18.06 18.68
N LEU A 204 -16.41 -19.01 18.15
CA LEU A 204 -17.85 -19.16 18.43
C LEU A 204 -18.13 -20.08 19.62
N ALA A 205 -17.34 -21.14 19.80
CA ALA A 205 -17.54 -22.14 20.86
C ALA A 205 -16.68 -21.86 22.10
N ILE A 206 -15.38 -21.67 21.92
CA ILE A 206 -14.38 -21.75 22.99
C ILE A 206 -14.18 -20.39 23.67
N GLU A 207 -13.97 -19.33 22.90
CA GLU A 207 -13.74 -17.97 23.43
C GLU A 207 -14.88 -17.45 24.31
N PRO A 208 -16.17 -17.56 23.95
CA PRO A 208 -17.24 -17.00 24.78
C PRO A 208 -17.35 -17.69 26.14
N ALA A 209 -17.14 -19.01 26.17
CA ALA A 209 -17.13 -19.79 27.41
C ALA A 209 -15.92 -19.43 28.29
N CYS A 210 -14.73 -19.30 27.70
CA CYS A 210 -13.53 -18.83 28.40
C CYS A 210 -13.73 -17.43 29.00
N ARG A 211 -14.23 -16.47 28.22
CA ARG A 211 -14.51 -15.10 28.69
C ARG A 211 -15.55 -15.08 29.80
N ALA A 212 -16.56 -15.96 29.74
CA ALA A 212 -17.53 -16.11 30.81
C ALA A 212 -16.86 -16.59 32.12
N ALA A 213 -15.96 -17.57 32.03
CA ALA A 213 -15.20 -18.06 33.19
C ALA A 213 -14.24 -16.99 33.76
N LEU A 214 -13.62 -16.17 32.92
CA LEU A 214 -12.77 -15.06 33.37
C LEU A 214 -13.54 -13.98 34.13
N ARG A 215 -14.79 -13.69 33.75
CA ARG A 215 -15.64 -12.75 34.51
C ARG A 215 -15.91 -13.22 35.94
N THR A 216 -15.98 -14.53 36.15
CA THR A 216 -16.18 -15.11 37.49
C THR A 216 -14.88 -15.28 38.28
N ASN A 217 -13.71 -15.06 37.67
CA ASN A 217 -12.40 -15.19 38.31
C ASN A 217 -11.38 -14.18 37.76
N PRO A 218 -11.59 -12.86 37.96
CA PRO A 218 -10.79 -11.81 37.35
C PRO A 218 -9.36 -11.73 37.91
N GLU A 219 -9.13 -12.21 39.14
CA GLU A 219 -7.82 -12.18 39.82
C GLU A 219 -6.86 -13.27 39.34
N SER A 220 -7.28 -14.06 38.36
CA SER A 220 -6.57 -15.26 37.94
C SER A 220 -5.33 -15.03 37.07
N GLY A 221 -5.10 -13.79 36.64
CA GLY A 221 -3.94 -13.41 35.82
C GLY A 221 -3.89 -14.07 34.44
N PHE A 222 -4.96 -14.73 34.00
CA PHE A 222 -5.05 -15.35 32.69
C PHE A 222 -5.31 -14.32 31.61
N ASP A 223 -4.46 -14.33 30.58
CA ASP A 223 -4.56 -13.44 29.44
C ASP A 223 -5.83 -13.74 28.61
N PRO A 224 -6.81 -12.82 28.54
CA PRO A 224 -8.02 -13.02 27.74
C PRO A 224 -7.75 -13.26 26.25
N ALA A 225 -6.61 -12.84 25.72
CA ALA A 225 -6.22 -13.09 24.33
C ALA A 225 -5.98 -14.57 24.04
N ARG A 226 -5.70 -15.39 25.08
CA ARG A 226 -5.43 -16.83 24.96
C ARG A 226 -6.67 -17.69 25.04
N CYS A 227 -7.86 -17.09 25.16
CA CYS A 227 -9.12 -17.82 25.31
C CYS A 227 -9.48 -18.74 24.12
N GLY A 228 -8.92 -18.49 22.93
CA GLY A 228 -9.13 -19.33 21.74
C GLY A 228 -8.14 -20.49 21.60
N GLU A 229 -7.14 -20.64 22.49
CA GLU A 229 -6.10 -21.66 22.36
C GLU A 229 -6.63 -23.07 22.68
N LEU A 230 -6.57 -23.95 21.67
CA LEU A 230 -6.90 -25.37 21.82
C LEU A 230 -5.72 -26.17 22.37
N ARG A 231 -6.01 -27.21 23.15
CA ARG A 231 -5.02 -28.18 23.67
C ARG A 231 -4.27 -28.92 22.56
N ARG A 232 -3.03 -29.32 22.85
CA ARG A 232 -2.09 -29.97 21.90
C ARG A 232 -1.58 -31.33 22.38
N ASP A 233 -2.24 -31.90 23.38
CA ASP A 233 -1.90 -33.15 24.06
C ASP A 233 -2.60 -34.38 23.44
N GLY A 234 -3.10 -34.25 22.21
CA GLY A 234 -3.71 -35.35 21.45
C GLY A 234 -5.22 -35.52 21.62
N ALA A 235 -5.87 -34.73 22.51
CA ALA A 235 -7.33 -34.71 22.58
C ALA A 235 -7.96 -34.03 21.34
N TRP A 236 -7.28 -33.03 20.76
CA TRP A 236 -7.57 -32.52 19.42
C TRP A 236 -6.62 -33.18 18.42
N VAL A 237 -7.18 -33.84 17.41
CA VAL A 237 -6.42 -34.52 16.35
C VAL A 237 -6.74 -33.87 15.02
N ASP A 238 -5.71 -33.37 14.35
CA ASP A 238 -5.86 -32.78 13.02
C ASP A 238 -6.26 -33.86 12.01
N ALA A 239 -7.39 -33.65 11.34
CA ALA A 239 -7.97 -34.58 10.37
C ALA A 239 -7.70 -34.20 8.90
N GLY A 240 -6.94 -33.13 8.67
CA GLY A 240 -6.73 -32.53 7.36
C GLY A 240 -7.92 -31.65 6.92
N GLU A 241 -7.82 -31.06 5.74
CA GLU A 241 -8.89 -30.20 5.15
C GLU A 241 -9.93 -31.02 4.36
N ASN A 242 -9.78 -32.36 4.29
CA ASN A 242 -10.71 -33.23 3.59
C ASN A 242 -11.82 -33.73 4.52
N ASP A 243 -12.99 -33.10 4.40
CA ASP A 243 -14.19 -33.42 5.17
C ASP A 243 -14.67 -34.86 5.00
N ASP A 244 -14.57 -35.45 3.80
CA ASP A 244 -15.00 -36.84 3.57
C ASP A 244 -14.05 -37.83 4.28
N GLY A 245 -12.76 -37.48 4.36
CA GLY A 245 -11.78 -38.22 5.15
C GLY A 245 -12.06 -38.13 6.66
N LEU A 246 -12.47 -36.95 7.15
CA LEU A 246 -12.90 -36.77 8.54
C LEU A 246 -14.12 -37.65 8.85
N VAL A 247 -15.14 -37.64 7.98
CA VAL A 247 -16.34 -38.48 8.14
C VAL A 247 -15.97 -39.98 8.14
N ALA A 248 -15.12 -40.43 7.23
CA ALA A 248 -14.66 -41.82 7.20
C ALA A 248 -13.97 -42.23 8.51
N ARG A 249 -13.17 -41.32 9.11
CA ARG A 249 -12.54 -41.56 10.41
C ARG A 249 -13.54 -41.60 11.56
N LEU A 250 -14.59 -40.77 11.54
CA LEU A 250 -15.68 -40.84 12.53
C LEU A 250 -16.47 -42.16 12.44
N GLN A 251 -16.60 -42.74 11.25
CA GLN A 251 -17.22 -44.07 11.09
C GLN A 251 -16.32 -45.18 11.64
N ALA A 252 -15.00 -45.06 11.46
CA ALA A 252 -14.03 -46.04 11.93
C ALA A 252 -13.76 -45.96 13.45
N ASP A 253 -13.95 -44.78 14.05
CA ASP A 253 -13.75 -44.52 15.48
C ASP A 253 -15.06 -43.99 16.11
N PRO A 254 -15.97 -44.88 16.58
CA PRO A 254 -17.26 -44.48 17.13
C PRO A 254 -17.18 -43.61 18.39
N VAL A 255 -16.01 -43.54 19.04
CA VAL A 255 -15.77 -42.69 20.21
C VAL A 255 -15.13 -41.35 19.85
N ALA A 256 -14.92 -41.05 18.57
CA ALA A 256 -14.45 -39.76 18.13
C ALA A 256 -15.60 -38.76 17.89
N VAL A 257 -15.33 -37.50 18.15
CA VAL A 257 -16.22 -36.37 17.86
C VAL A 257 -15.59 -35.53 16.75
N GLY A 258 -16.35 -35.08 15.77
CA GLY A 258 -15.88 -34.30 14.63
C GLY A 258 -16.30 -32.84 14.71
N VAL A 259 -15.45 -31.94 14.21
CA VAL A 259 -15.79 -30.53 13.96
C VAL A 259 -15.65 -30.24 12.47
N PHE A 260 -16.74 -29.83 11.82
CA PHE A 260 -16.79 -29.60 10.37
C PHE A 260 -17.93 -28.65 9.98
N GLY A 261 -17.98 -28.20 8.72
CA GLY A 261 -19.04 -27.30 8.25
C GLY A 261 -20.39 -27.99 8.06
N PHE A 262 -21.49 -27.25 8.16
CA PHE A 262 -22.85 -27.78 8.04
C PHE A 262 -23.12 -28.53 6.72
N GLY A 263 -22.53 -28.10 5.61
CA GLY A 263 -22.66 -28.79 4.33
C GLY A 263 -22.21 -30.26 4.39
N THR A 264 -21.20 -30.56 5.21
CA THR A 264 -20.68 -31.91 5.41
C THR A 264 -21.63 -32.79 6.23
N LEU A 265 -22.35 -32.20 7.19
CA LEU A 265 -23.45 -32.88 7.90
C LEU A 265 -24.56 -33.28 6.92
N VAL A 266 -25.01 -32.32 6.09
CA VAL A 266 -26.11 -32.53 5.15
C VAL A 266 -25.78 -33.62 4.12
N ARG A 267 -24.55 -33.62 3.56
CA ARG A 267 -24.12 -34.65 2.60
C ARG A 267 -24.00 -36.05 3.21
N ASN A 268 -23.78 -36.15 4.52
CA ASN A 268 -23.54 -37.40 5.22
C ASN A 268 -24.65 -37.71 6.25
N ALA A 269 -25.87 -37.22 5.99
CA ALA A 269 -27.03 -37.50 6.81
C ALA A 269 -27.21 -39.02 6.99
N GLY A 270 -27.42 -39.45 8.25
CA GLY A 270 -27.54 -40.87 8.61
C GLY A 270 -26.21 -41.58 8.90
N ARG A 271 -25.08 -41.09 8.38
CA ARG A 271 -23.74 -41.59 8.75
C ARG A 271 -23.20 -40.86 9.98
N VAL A 272 -23.42 -39.56 10.06
CA VAL A 272 -22.98 -38.74 11.20
C VAL A 272 -24.19 -38.11 11.88
N ALA A 273 -24.25 -38.21 13.21
CA ALA A 273 -25.26 -37.56 14.01
C ALA A 273 -24.77 -36.19 14.48
N ALA A 274 -25.61 -35.17 14.41
CA ALA A 274 -25.29 -33.85 14.93
C ALA A 274 -25.37 -33.83 16.46
N VAL A 275 -24.41 -33.13 17.08
CA VAL A 275 -24.42 -32.81 18.51
C VAL A 275 -25.01 -31.41 18.67
N CYS A 276 -26.11 -31.30 19.40
CA CYS A 276 -26.78 -30.03 19.63
C CYS A 276 -25.97 -29.17 20.61
N ILE A 277 -25.91 -27.85 20.39
CA ILE A 277 -25.11 -26.93 21.19
C ILE A 277 -26.03 -26.01 22.00
N ASP A 278 -25.84 -25.97 23.31
CA ASP A 278 -26.69 -25.23 24.25
C ASP A 278 -28.20 -25.54 24.07
N GLY A 279 -28.53 -26.77 23.70
CA GLY A 279 -29.92 -27.22 23.47
C GLY A 279 -30.48 -26.92 22.07
N VAL A 280 -29.72 -26.29 21.18
CA VAL A 280 -30.13 -26.00 19.79
C VAL A 280 -29.37 -26.92 18.83
N CYS A 281 -30.08 -27.67 18.00
CA CYS A 281 -29.48 -28.58 17.04
C CYS A 281 -29.16 -27.84 15.72
N PRO A 282 -28.06 -28.20 15.02
CA PRO A 282 -27.75 -27.60 13.74
C PRO A 282 -28.66 -28.15 12.65
N ASP A 283 -29.61 -27.35 12.20
CA ASP A 283 -30.47 -27.63 11.07
C ASP A 283 -30.60 -26.36 10.20
N MET A 284 -31.21 -26.51 9.02
CA MET A 284 -31.37 -25.38 8.09
C MET A 284 -32.13 -24.20 8.73
N SER A 285 -33.16 -24.49 9.53
CA SER A 285 -33.99 -23.45 10.14
C SER A 285 -33.27 -22.75 11.30
N SER A 286 -32.62 -23.49 12.19
CA SER A 286 -31.90 -22.93 13.34
C SER A 286 -30.66 -22.14 12.91
N ILE A 287 -29.98 -22.58 11.84
CA ILE A 287 -28.82 -21.87 11.28
C ILE A 287 -29.29 -20.63 10.52
N ALA A 288 -30.33 -20.73 9.68
CA ALA A 288 -30.86 -19.57 8.94
C ALA A 288 -31.45 -18.49 9.87
N ALA A 289 -32.14 -18.89 10.93
CA ALA A 289 -32.65 -17.97 11.95
C ALA A 289 -31.53 -17.33 12.77
N GLY A 290 -30.40 -18.03 12.92
CA GLY A 290 -29.29 -17.60 13.76
C GLY A 290 -29.39 -18.05 15.21
N ASP A 291 -30.32 -18.94 15.52
CA ASP A 291 -30.54 -19.48 16.86
C ASP A 291 -29.44 -20.48 17.24
N TYR A 292 -28.84 -21.15 16.25
CA TYR A 292 -27.75 -22.09 16.50
C TYR A 292 -26.46 -21.35 16.93
N PRO A 293 -25.88 -21.63 18.12
CA PRO A 293 -24.79 -20.82 18.69
C PRO A 293 -23.50 -20.77 17.88
N LEU A 294 -23.26 -21.78 17.04
CA LEU A 294 -22.08 -21.86 16.18
C LEU A 294 -22.39 -21.49 14.72
N ALA A 295 -23.50 -20.77 14.50
CA ALA A 295 -23.80 -20.11 13.24
C ALA A 295 -23.28 -18.67 13.25
N ARG A 296 -22.89 -18.19 12.07
CA ARG A 296 -22.52 -16.78 11.86
C ARG A 296 -23.08 -16.25 10.56
N ALA A 297 -23.44 -14.97 10.58
CA ALA A 297 -23.90 -14.28 9.38
C ALA A 297 -22.74 -13.90 8.47
N LEU A 298 -22.97 -14.07 7.17
CA LEU A 298 -22.05 -13.73 6.10
C LEU A 298 -22.61 -12.53 5.34
N TYR A 299 -21.76 -11.53 5.14
CA TYR A 299 -22.12 -10.25 4.54
C TYR A 299 -21.24 -9.93 3.34
N LEU A 300 -21.88 -9.37 2.32
CA LEU A 300 -21.24 -8.78 1.14
C LEU A 300 -21.45 -7.27 1.18
N TYR A 301 -20.37 -6.50 1.11
CA TYR A 301 -20.40 -5.05 0.98
C TYR A 301 -19.86 -4.65 -0.38
N VAL A 302 -20.63 -3.90 -1.17
CA VAL A 302 -20.29 -3.58 -2.56
C VAL A 302 -20.34 -2.08 -2.77
N LYS A 303 -19.27 -1.48 -3.31
CA LYS A 303 -19.29 -0.05 -3.68
C LYS A 303 -20.24 0.16 -4.86
N ARG A 304 -21.25 1.02 -4.68
CA ARG A 304 -22.22 1.30 -5.75
C ARG A 304 -21.55 1.99 -6.94
N ALA A 305 -20.62 2.90 -6.65
CA ALA A 305 -19.87 3.63 -7.67
C ALA A 305 -18.96 2.75 -8.55
N HIS A 306 -18.66 1.51 -8.15
CA HIS A 306 -17.81 0.60 -8.94
C HIS A 306 -18.60 -0.29 -9.90
N ARG A 307 -19.91 -0.48 -9.68
CA ARG A 307 -20.77 -1.35 -10.51
C ARG A 307 -20.85 -0.91 -11.96
N ASP A 308 -20.87 0.40 -12.21
CA ASP A 308 -20.96 0.93 -13.56
C ASP A 308 -19.65 0.83 -14.37
N PHE A 309 -18.51 0.58 -13.70
CA PHE A 309 -17.19 0.68 -14.31
C PHE A 309 -16.33 -0.59 -14.21
N VAL A 310 -16.64 -1.52 -13.31
CA VAL A 310 -15.86 -2.75 -13.12
C VAL A 310 -16.60 -3.92 -13.75
N PRO A 311 -16.09 -4.46 -14.88
CA PRO A 311 -16.71 -5.61 -15.55
C PRO A 311 -16.77 -6.82 -14.62
N GLY A 312 -17.87 -7.58 -14.67
CA GLY A 312 -18.03 -8.81 -13.87
C GLY A 312 -18.49 -8.58 -12.42
N LEU A 313 -18.62 -7.34 -11.96
CA LEU A 313 -18.97 -7.05 -10.57
C LEU A 313 -20.44 -7.35 -10.26
N ASP A 314 -21.37 -7.02 -11.15
CA ASP A 314 -22.78 -7.32 -10.92
C ASP A 314 -23.05 -8.83 -11.06
N GLU A 315 -22.37 -9.52 -11.98
CA GLU A 315 -22.40 -10.97 -12.12
C GLU A 315 -21.87 -11.66 -10.86
N PHE A 316 -20.76 -11.14 -10.30
CA PHE A 316 -20.22 -11.62 -9.02
C PHE A 316 -21.25 -11.51 -7.89
N VAL A 317 -21.91 -10.35 -7.77
CA VAL A 317 -22.90 -10.13 -6.70
C VAL A 317 -24.14 -11.01 -6.93
N ALA A 318 -24.66 -11.05 -8.15
CA ALA A 318 -25.84 -11.85 -8.51
C ALA A 318 -25.60 -13.36 -8.31
N GLY A 319 -24.36 -13.81 -8.50
CA GLY A 319 -23.93 -15.19 -8.30
C GLY A 319 -24.25 -15.77 -6.92
N PHE A 320 -24.18 -14.94 -5.87
CA PHE A 320 -24.54 -15.34 -4.50
C PHE A 320 -26.04 -15.60 -4.32
N PHE A 321 -26.89 -15.08 -5.20
CA PHE A 321 -28.36 -15.16 -5.09
C PHE A 321 -28.99 -15.97 -6.21
N SER A 322 -28.19 -16.58 -7.09
CA SER A 322 -28.74 -17.34 -8.21
C SER A 322 -29.53 -18.57 -7.70
N PRO A 323 -30.64 -18.96 -8.36
CA PRO A 323 -31.41 -20.13 -7.96
C PRO A 323 -30.58 -21.42 -7.87
N GLY A 324 -29.56 -21.55 -8.72
CA GLY A 324 -28.62 -22.69 -8.68
C GLY A 324 -27.64 -22.63 -7.51
N ALA A 325 -27.37 -21.45 -6.95
CA ALA A 325 -26.46 -21.27 -5.82
C ALA A 325 -27.15 -21.50 -4.47
N ILE A 326 -28.30 -20.85 -4.24
CA ILE A 326 -29.02 -20.85 -2.95
C ILE A 326 -30.30 -21.68 -2.93
N GLY A 327 -30.74 -22.22 -4.07
CA GLY A 327 -31.94 -23.07 -4.13
C GLY A 327 -31.76 -24.43 -3.44
N PRO A 328 -32.83 -25.24 -3.36
CA PRO A 328 -32.76 -26.61 -2.83
C PRO A 328 -31.72 -27.44 -3.59
N GLY A 329 -30.67 -27.90 -2.89
CA GLY A 329 -29.55 -28.62 -3.51
C GLY A 329 -28.51 -27.71 -4.20
N GLY A 330 -28.56 -26.41 -3.94
CA GLY A 330 -27.64 -25.43 -4.50
C GLY A 330 -26.18 -25.67 -4.11
N TRP A 331 -25.26 -25.23 -4.97
CA TRP A 331 -23.84 -25.51 -4.78
C TRP A 331 -23.20 -24.70 -3.64
N LEU A 332 -23.76 -23.54 -3.26
CA LEU A 332 -23.31 -22.82 -2.06
C LEU A 332 -23.74 -23.55 -0.78
N LEU A 333 -24.92 -24.18 -0.79
CA LEU A 333 -25.37 -25.03 0.31
C LEU A 333 -24.47 -26.25 0.48
N ALA A 334 -24.03 -26.86 -0.63
CA ALA A 334 -23.03 -27.93 -0.59
C ALA A 334 -21.70 -27.47 0.03
N LEU A 335 -21.32 -26.20 -0.12
CA LEU A 335 -20.15 -25.62 0.53
C LEU A 335 -20.41 -25.21 2.01
N GLY A 336 -21.64 -25.30 2.50
CA GLY A 336 -22.02 -25.00 3.88
C GLY A 336 -22.70 -23.66 4.12
N LEU A 337 -22.96 -22.87 3.06
CA LEU A 337 -23.71 -21.62 3.18
C LEU A 337 -25.21 -21.91 3.21
N VAL A 338 -25.84 -21.59 4.34
CA VAL A 338 -27.29 -21.69 4.55
C VAL A 338 -27.92 -20.34 4.20
N PRO A 339 -28.79 -20.26 3.18
CA PRO A 339 -29.44 -19.01 2.82
C PRO A 339 -30.43 -18.57 3.91
N VAL A 340 -30.51 -17.27 4.16
CA VAL A 340 -31.50 -16.67 5.07
C VAL A 340 -32.81 -16.42 4.34
N ALA A 341 -33.94 -16.52 5.03
CA ALA A 341 -35.26 -16.23 4.46
C ALA A 341 -35.33 -14.76 4.01
N GLY A 342 -35.52 -14.53 2.71
CA GLY A 342 -35.51 -13.19 2.13
C GLY A 342 -34.12 -12.71 1.65
N ALA A 343 -33.11 -13.59 1.56
CA ALA A 343 -31.88 -13.31 0.84
C ALA A 343 -32.23 -12.87 -0.60
N SER A 344 -32.02 -11.59 -0.88
CA SER A 344 -32.44 -10.94 -2.11
C SER A 344 -31.21 -10.36 -2.81
N PRO A 345 -31.17 -10.36 -4.16
CA PRO A 345 -30.22 -9.54 -4.90
C PRO A 345 -30.49 -8.04 -4.73
N GLU A 346 -31.59 -7.64 -4.09
CA GLU A 346 -31.81 -6.26 -3.66
C GLU A 346 -31.07 -5.95 -2.36
N PRO A 347 -30.30 -4.85 -2.31
CA PRO A 347 -29.54 -4.48 -1.13
C PRO A 347 -30.46 -4.20 0.05
N ALA A 348 -30.11 -4.74 1.23
CA ALA A 348 -30.80 -4.38 2.45
C ALA A 348 -30.61 -2.88 2.73
N LEU A 349 -31.63 -2.21 3.28
CA LEU A 349 -31.48 -0.87 3.84
C LEU A 349 -30.39 -0.95 4.92
N THR A 350 -29.20 -0.40 4.64
CA THR A 350 -28.02 -0.45 5.52
C THR A 350 -28.41 -0.12 6.96
N ARG A 351 -28.29 -1.09 7.87
CA ARG A 351 -28.50 -0.86 9.30
C ARG A 351 -27.46 0.16 9.77
N GLY A 352 -27.88 1.37 10.11
CA GLY A 352 -26.99 2.40 10.66
C GLY A 352 -26.57 3.52 9.70
N GLN A 353 -27.16 3.65 8.51
CA GLN A 353 -27.13 4.93 7.80
C GLN A 353 -28.29 5.82 8.26
N PRO A 354 -28.06 6.96 8.94
CA PRO A 354 -29.09 7.99 8.97
C PRO A 354 -29.36 8.47 7.54
N ALA A 355 -30.62 8.82 7.26
CA ALA A 355 -31.04 9.44 6.02
C ALA A 355 -29.98 10.44 5.56
N SER A 356 -29.53 10.30 4.31
CA SER A 356 -28.58 11.16 3.64
C SER A 356 -28.55 12.56 4.24
N PHE A 357 -27.53 12.88 5.04
CA PHE A 357 -27.21 14.27 5.33
C PHE A 357 -26.59 14.85 4.07
N SER A 358 -27.46 15.15 3.10
CA SER A 358 -27.12 16.08 2.04
C SER A 358 -26.92 17.41 2.75
N LEU A 359 -25.68 17.87 2.85
CA LEU A 359 -25.46 19.32 2.88
C LEU A 359 -26.06 19.82 1.58
N GLY A 360 -27.28 20.35 1.68
CA GLY A 360 -28.01 20.84 0.52
C GLY A 360 -27.10 21.79 -0.27
N PRO A 361 -27.16 21.74 -1.61
CA PRO A 361 -26.26 22.45 -2.53
C PRO A 361 -26.28 23.98 -2.41
N LYS A 362 -27.01 24.53 -1.43
CA LYS A 362 -27.13 25.94 -1.12
C LYS A 362 -26.12 26.45 -0.08
N VAL A 363 -25.60 25.61 0.82
CA VAL A 363 -24.68 26.11 1.88
C VAL A 363 -23.23 26.17 1.39
N GLY A 364 -22.75 25.12 0.71
CA GLY A 364 -21.40 25.11 0.11
C GLY A 364 -21.23 26.12 -1.02
N SER A 365 -22.26 26.30 -1.87
CA SER A 365 -22.26 27.32 -2.92
C SER A 365 -22.35 28.74 -2.37
N MET A 366 -23.06 28.96 -1.25
CA MET A 366 -23.16 30.28 -0.62
C MET A 366 -21.86 30.68 0.10
N VAL A 367 -21.16 29.75 0.75
CA VAL A 367 -19.85 30.01 1.36
C VAL A 367 -18.79 30.31 0.29
N LEU A 368 -18.77 29.54 -0.81
CA LEU A 368 -17.87 29.78 -1.93
C LEU A 368 -18.20 31.09 -2.66
N ALA A 369 -19.49 31.41 -2.86
CA ALA A 369 -19.93 32.67 -3.46
C ALA A 369 -19.62 33.89 -2.58
N LEU A 370 -19.78 33.78 -1.26
CA LEU A 370 -19.41 34.84 -0.31
C LEU A 370 -17.88 35.03 -0.26
N ALA A 371 -17.11 33.94 -0.34
CA ALA A 371 -15.64 34.02 -0.43
C ALA A 371 -15.19 34.67 -1.74
N LEU A 372 -15.76 34.27 -2.88
CA LEU A 372 -15.47 34.85 -4.19
C LEU A 372 -15.92 36.31 -4.29
N LEU A 373 -17.07 36.66 -3.70
CA LEU A 373 -17.56 38.04 -3.61
C LEU A 373 -16.64 38.88 -2.71
N GLY A 374 -16.15 38.31 -1.60
CA GLY A 374 -15.16 38.97 -0.73
C GLY A 374 -13.84 39.25 -1.44
N VAL A 375 -13.34 38.30 -2.23
CA VAL A 375 -12.15 38.48 -3.08
C VAL A 375 -12.39 39.51 -4.19
N LEU A 376 -13.57 39.49 -4.82
CA LEU A 376 -13.94 40.45 -5.87
C LEU A 376 -14.09 41.86 -5.30
N LEU A 377 -14.70 42.02 -4.11
CA LEU A 377 -14.83 43.31 -3.44
C LEU A 377 -13.45 43.85 -3.02
N ALA A 378 -12.56 42.99 -2.52
CA ALA A 378 -11.19 43.35 -2.19
C ALA A 378 -10.38 43.78 -3.44
N LEU A 379 -10.58 43.10 -4.57
CA LEU A 379 -10.00 43.47 -5.86
C LEU A 379 -10.55 44.81 -6.39
N LEU A 380 -11.86 45.04 -6.32
CA LEU A 380 -12.50 46.27 -6.78
C LEU A 380 -12.16 47.47 -5.89
N VAL A 381 -12.10 47.29 -4.56
CA VAL A 381 -11.62 48.29 -3.62
C VAL A 381 -10.13 48.56 -3.84
N GLY A 382 -9.33 47.52 -4.07
CA GLY A 382 -7.92 47.65 -4.46
C GLY A 382 -7.75 48.45 -5.75
N LEU A 383 -8.57 48.18 -6.78
CA LEU A 383 -8.56 48.91 -8.05
C LEU A 383 -9.04 50.36 -7.90
N ALA A 384 -10.06 50.61 -7.08
CA ALA A 384 -10.60 51.94 -6.81
C ALA A 384 -9.61 52.82 -6.02
N LEU A 385 -8.87 52.22 -5.08
CA LEU A 385 -7.78 52.88 -4.36
C LEU A 385 -6.57 53.16 -5.27
N LEU A 386 -6.31 52.30 -6.27
CA LEU A 386 -5.29 52.55 -7.31
C LEU A 386 -5.68 53.67 -8.29
N ARG A 387 -6.99 53.90 -8.53
CA ARG A 387 -7.49 54.92 -9.48
C ARG A 387 -7.56 56.34 -8.92
N ARG A 388 -7.58 56.53 -7.59
CA ARG A 388 -7.55 57.87 -6.96
C ARG A 388 -6.10 58.29 -6.70
N ALA A 389 -5.49 58.92 -7.68
CA ALA A 389 -4.11 59.40 -7.61
C ALA A 389 -3.98 60.71 -6.81
N ALA A 390 -3.33 60.65 -5.64
CA ALA A 390 -2.23 61.53 -5.16
C ALA A 390 -1.90 61.26 -3.67
N PRO A 391 -0.63 61.32 -3.18
CA PRO A 391 0.66 61.30 -3.84
C PRO A 391 1.23 59.86 -3.84
N VAL A 392 1.30 59.26 -5.03
CA VAL A 392 1.27 57.80 -5.24
C VAL A 392 2.57 57.07 -4.83
N GLY A 393 3.70 57.76 -4.68
CA GLY A 393 4.99 57.09 -4.40
C GLY A 393 5.07 56.41 -3.03
N ARG A 394 4.81 57.13 -1.94
CA ARG A 394 5.01 56.61 -0.57
C ARG A 394 3.94 55.61 -0.11
N MET A 395 2.72 55.74 -0.63
CA MET A 395 1.60 54.85 -0.29
C MET A 395 1.67 53.54 -1.07
N LEU A 396 2.11 53.58 -2.33
CA LEU A 396 2.43 52.39 -3.13
C LEU A 396 3.64 51.64 -2.55
N GLN A 397 4.68 52.35 -2.11
CA GLN A 397 5.84 51.73 -1.45
C GLN A 397 5.44 51.02 -0.14
N ARG A 398 4.52 51.62 0.63
CA ARG A 398 4.00 51.01 1.87
C ARG A 398 3.09 49.82 1.60
N SER A 399 2.19 49.89 0.62
CA SER A 399 1.31 48.76 0.28
C SER A 399 2.07 47.60 -0.36
N VAL A 400 3.03 47.88 -1.25
CA VAL A 400 3.96 46.88 -1.80
C VAL A 400 4.86 46.31 -0.69
N GLY A 401 5.37 47.15 0.20
CA GLY A 401 6.12 46.71 1.37
C GLY A 401 5.32 45.77 2.26
N LEU A 402 4.08 46.14 2.62
CA LEU A 402 3.16 45.29 3.39
C LEU A 402 2.82 43.99 2.67
N ALA A 403 2.64 44.01 1.34
CA ALA A 403 2.42 42.81 0.55
C ALA A 403 3.65 41.88 0.53
N LEU A 404 4.86 42.44 0.41
CA LEU A 404 6.12 41.69 0.46
C LEU A 404 6.36 41.08 1.85
N TRP A 405 6.18 41.86 2.92
CA TRP A 405 6.25 41.37 4.30
C TRP A 405 5.17 40.33 4.58
N GLY A 406 3.94 40.53 4.08
CA GLY A 406 2.86 39.56 4.15
C GLY A 406 3.18 38.26 3.43
N SER A 407 3.75 38.32 2.22
CA SER A 407 4.17 37.13 1.47
C SER A 407 5.32 36.37 2.13
N THR A 408 6.28 37.10 2.70
CA THR A 408 7.42 36.52 3.44
C THR A 408 6.94 35.89 4.74
N GLY A 409 6.03 36.56 5.46
CA GLY A 409 5.39 36.05 6.66
C GLY A 409 4.54 34.81 6.39
N LEU A 410 3.79 34.80 5.29
CA LEU A 410 3.03 33.63 4.86
C LEU A 410 3.95 32.46 4.53
N ALA A 411 5.02 32.69 3.76
CA ALA A 411 5.99 31.65 3.44
C ALA A 411 6.66 31.09 4.71
N ALA A 412 7.05 31.96 5.65
CA ALA A 412 7.59 31.55 6.94
C ALA A 412 6.57 30.77 7.77
N GLY A 413 5.29 31.19 7.78
CA GLY A 413 4.20 30.50 8.46
C GLY A 413 3.93 29.11 7.89
N VAL A 414 3.92 28.96 6.56
CA VAL A 414 3.78 27.66 5.91
C VAL A 414 4.97 26.75 6.23
N LEU A 415 6.20 27.26 6.19
CA LEU A 415 7.38 26.50 6.57
C LEU A 415 7.32 26.07 8.05
N ALA A 416 6.91 26.98 8.95
CA ALA A 416 6.73 26.67 10.35
C ALA A 416 5.66 25.58 10.56
N LEU A 417 4.55 25.64 9.83
CA LEU A 417 3.50 24.62 9.87
C LEU A 417 4.02 23.25 9.39
N VAL A 418 4.81 23.19 8.32
CA VAL A 418 5.46 21.96 7.85
C VAL A 418 6.38 21.39 8.94
N TRP A 419 7.17 22.24 9.60
CA TRP A 419 8.01 21.78 10.72
C TRP A 419 7.19 21.27 11.90
N VAL A 420 6.12 21.97 12.31
CA VAL A 420 5.25 21.55 13.41
C VAL A 420 4.57 20.21 13.10
N THR A 421 4.05 20.03 11.89
CA THR A 421 3.37 18.80 11.47
C THR A 421 4.31 17.60 11.37
N LEU A 422 5.60 17.80 11.12
CA LEU A 422 6.61 16.74 11.16
C LEU A 422 7.13 16.48 12.59
N LEU A 423 7.37 17.52 13.37
CA LEU A 423 7.99 17.41 14.69
C LEU A 423 7.06 16.80 15.74
N VAL A 424 5.79 17.19 15.78
CA VAL A 424 4.87 16.74 16.84
C VAL A 424 4.67 15.20 16.84
N PRO A 425 4.33 14.55 15.70
CA PRO A 425 4.22 13.09 15.66
C PRO A 425 5.57 12.39 15.87
N THR A 426 6.67 13.00 15.41
CA THR A 426 8.02 12.45 15.60
C THR A 426 8.45 12.45 17.06
N MET A 427 8.13 13.52 17.81
CA MET A 427 8.37 13.56 19.25
C MET A 427 7.55 12.48 19.96
N ASN A 428 6.26 12.35 19.63
CA ASN A 428 5.40 11.32 20.21
C ASN A 428 5.89 9.89 19.92
N PHE A 429 6.52 9.67 18.76
CA PHE A 429 7.17 8.41 18.43
C PHE A 429 8.40 8.14 19.30
N PHE A 430 9.30 9.12 19.46
CA PHE A 430 10.51 8.95 20.26
C PHE A 430 10.29 8.94 21.78
N LEU A 431 9.10 9.34 22.24
CA LEU A 431 8.65 9.07 23.61
C LEU A 431 8.34 7.58 23.84
N GLN A 432 8.03 6.83 22.77
CA GLN A 432 7.68 5.41 22.82
C GLN A 432 8.83 4.51 22.37
N VAL A 433 9.69 4.97 21.45
CA VAL A 433 10.80 4.21 20.87
C VAL A 433 12.12 4.92 21.16
N SER A 434 13.13 4.17 21.65
CA SER A 434 14.46 4.73 21.89
C SER A 434 15.10 5.25 20.59
N PRO A 435 15.57 6.51 20.54
CA PRO A 435 16.26 7.06 19.37
C PRO A 435 17.49 6.24 18.96
N LEU A 436 18.24 5.68 19.92
CA LEU A 436 19.40 4.83 19.62
C LEU A 436 18.99 3.49 19.00
N ALA A 437 17.87 2.90 19.46
CA ALA A 437 17.37 1.65 18.89
C ALA A 437 16.87 1.86 17.44
N PHE A 438 16.24 3.01 17.18
CA PHE A 438 15.81 3.40 15.84
C PHE A 438 16.99 3.67 14.90
N LEU A 439 17.97 4.45 15.35
CA LEU A 439 19.17 4.83 14.59
C LEU A 439 20.21 3.72 14.45
N GLY A 440 20.22 2.73 15.33
CA GLY A 440 21.16 1.60 15.30
C GLY A 440 20.56 0.30 14.80
N GLY A 441 19.23 0.23 14.64
CA GLY A 441 18.53 -1.00 14.28
C GLY A 441 18.75 -1.39 12.83
N THR A 442 19.08 -2.66 12.59
CA THR A 442 19.28 -3.27 11.26
C THR A 442 18.06 -4.03 10.75
N HIS A 443 16.97 -4.06 11.52
CA HIS A 443 15.74 -4.76 11.17
C HIS A 443 14.60 -3.75 10.99
N TRP A 444 13.90 -3.86 9.86
CA TRP A 444 12.77 -3.00 9.55
C TRP A 444 11.54 -3.86 9.28
N SER A 445 10.64 -3.93 10.26
CA SER A 445 9.39 -4.69 10.18
C SER A 445 8.25 -3.96 10.92
N PRO A 446 7.80 -2.78 10.43
CA PRO A 446 6.74 -2.01 11.07
C PRO A 446 5.37 -2.73 11.10
N GLU A 447 5.20 -3.80 10.32
CA GLU A 447 3.99 -4.64 10.30
C GLU A 447 3.89 -5.63 11.47
N SER A 448 5.03 -6.13 11.99
CA SER A 448 5.04 -7.10 13.09
C SER A 448 4.67 -6.47 14.44
N ALA A 449 4.85 -5.14 14.56
CA ALA A 449 4.42 -4.36 15.73
C ALA A 449 2.90 -4.31 15.94
N ILE A 450 2.10 -4.75 14.96
CA ILE A 450 0.62 -4.84 15.05
C ILE A 450 0.19 -6.13 15.76
N ARG A 451 1.00 -7.21 15.67
CA ARG A 451 0.60 -8.55 16.15
C ARG A 451 1.06 -8.87 17.57
N ALA A 452 1.90 -8.03 18.17
CA ALA A 452 2.36 -8.19 19.55
C ALA A 452 2.47 -6.82 20.22
N ALA A 453 1.66 -6.59 21.26
CA ALA A 453 1.71 -5.39 22.11
C ALA A 453 3.02 -5.25 22.93
N GLN A 454 4.10 -5.95 22.54
CA GLN A 454 5.40 -6.00 23.21
C GLN A 454 6.59 -5.65 22.30
N ALA A 455 6.37 -5.32 21.03
CA ALA A 455 7.46 -5.01 20.09
C ALA A 455 8.14 -3.63 20.29
N VAL A 456 7.97 -2.99 21.46
CA VAL A 456 8.76 -1.80 21.84
C VAL A 456 10.19 -2.21 22.27
N GLY A 457 10.42 -3.50 22.58
CA GLY A 457 11.72 -4.02 23.04
C GLY A 457 12.66 -4.60 21.96
N GLU A 458 12.14 -5.07 20.82
CA GLU A 458 12.93 -5.84 19.84
C GLU A 458 13.11 -5.10 18.51
N GLY A 459 13.83 -3.96 18.50
CA GLY A 459 14.57 -3.45 17.32
C GLY A 459 13.86 -3.35 15.94
N ALA A 460 12.53 -3.45 15.87
CA ALA A 460 11.77 -3.67 14.64
C ALA A 460 11.63 -2.42 13.75
N PHE A 461 12.01 -1.25 14.27
CA PHE A 461 11.91 0.05 13.60
C PHE A 461 13.26 0.59 13.13
N GLY A 462 14.26 -0.27 12.96
CA GLY A 462 15.61 0.13 12.57
C GLY A 462 15.67 0.80 11.21
N VAL A 463 16.06 2.08 11.15
CA VAL A 463 15.99 2.91 9.92
C VAL A 463 17.11 2.60 8.91
N LEU A 464 18.17 1.93 9.34
CA LEU A 464 19.39 1.69 8.56
C LEU A 464 19.16 0.98 7.22
N PRO A 465 18.40 -0.12 7.14
CA PRO A 465 18.12 -0.79 5.87
C PRO A 465 17.43 0.13 4.84
N VAL A 466 16.52 1.00 5.31
CA VAL A 466 15.78 1.95 4.45
C VAL A 466 16.68 3.10 3.99
N LEU A 467 17.57 3.58 4.86
CA LEU A 467 18.60 4.56 4.50
C LEU A 467 19.59 3.97 3.50
N LEU A 468 20.02 2.73 3.72
CA LEU A 468 20.92 2.02 2.83
C LEU A 468 20.33 1.89 1.44
N GLY A 469 19.07 1.43 1.32
CA GLY A 469 18.38 1.38 0.03
C GLY A 469 18.29 2.75 -0.66
N SER A 470 17.99 3.82 0.10
CA SER A 470 17.93 5.20 -0.45
C SER A 470 19.30 5.65 -1.00
N VAL A 471 20.37 5.37 -0.27
CA VAL A 471 21.74 5.69 -0.68
C VAL A 471 22.16 4.86 -1.87
N MET A 472 21.86 3.55 -1.90
CA MET A 472 22.18 2.67 -3.02
C MET A 472 21.51 3.13 -4.32
N VAL A 473 20.20 3.43 -4.29
CA VAL A 473 19.48 3.96 -5.46
C VAL A 473 20.10 5.27 -5.94
N ALA A 474 20.40 6.20 -5.02
CA ALA A 474 21.02 7.48 -5.37
C ALA A 474 22.43 7.32 -5.96
N LEU A 475 23.24 6.40 -5.43
CA LEU A 475 24.57 6.10 -5.93
C LEU A 475 24.52 5.51 -7.34
N ILE A 476 23.67 4.50 -7.56
CA ILE A 476 23.48 3.89 -8.89
C ILE A 476 22.96 4.92 -9.89
N ALA A 477 21.99 5.76 -9.49
CA ALA A 477 21.47 6.83 -10.33
C ALA A 477 22.56 7.82 -10.75
N LEU A 478 23.47 8.19 -9.85
CA LEU A 478 24.59 9.09 -10.16
C LEU A 478 25.68 8.41 -10.99
N LEU A 479 25.96 7.13 -10.76
CA LEU A 479 26.91 6.36 -11.57
C LEU A 479 26.45 6.31 -13.04
N VAL A 480 25.15 6.31 -13.30
CA VAL A 480 24.59 6.38 -14.66
C VAL A 480 24.52 7.83 -15.15
N ALA A 481 23.88 8.71 -14.38
CA ALA A 481 23.53 10.06 -14.84
C ALA A 481 24.76 10.98 -14.95
N LEU A 482 25.67 10.95 -13.99
CA LEU A 482 26.78 11.90 -13.90
C LEU A 482 27.77 11.80 -15.08
N PRO A 483 28.33 10.63 -15.43
CA PRO A 483 29.29 10.55 -16.53
C PRO A 483 28.63 10.90 -17.86
N LEU A 484 27.39 10.44 -18.09
CA LEU A 484 26.63 10.74 -19.30
C LEU A 484 26.29 12.23 -19.39
N ALA A 485 25.77 12.84 -18.31
CA ALA A 485 25.42 14.25 -18.28
C ALA A 485 26.63 15.17 -18.41
N LEU A 486 27.76 14.79 -17.82
CA LEU A 486 29.00 15.56 -17.93
C LEU A 486 29.56 15.46 -19.35
N ALA A 487 29.58 14.26 -19.94
CA ALA A 487 30.00 14.08 -21.32
C ALA A 487 29.13 14.87 -22.31
N THR A 488 27.80 14.83 -22.14
CA THR A 488 26.86 15.58 -23.00
C THR A 488 27.03 17.09 -22.81
N ALA A 489 27.19 17.58 -21.57
CA ALA A 489 27.39 19.00 -21.29
C ALA A 489 28.73 19.54 -21.84
N LEU A 490 29.82 18.78 -21.72
CA LEU A 490 31.11 19.15 -22.29
C LEU A 490 31.07 19.15 -23.83
N HIS A 491 30.37 18.17 -24.42
CA HIS A 491 30.20 18.10 -25.87
C HIS A 491 29.34 19.25 -26.41
N SER A 492 28.25 19.60 -25.72
CA SER A 492 27.37 20.70 -26.11
C SER A 492 28.02 22.07 -25.91
N TYR A 493 28.91 22.20 -24.92
CA TYR A 493 29.74 23.40 -24.71
C TYR A 493 30.69 23.65 -25.90
N ALA A 494 31.26 22.60 -26.50
CA ALA A 494 32.16 22.71 -27.65
C ALA A 494 31.47 23.12 -28.97
N TRP A 495 30.14 23.26 -28.97
CA TRP A 495 29.39 23.61 -30.18
C TRP A 495 29.51 25.09 -30.56
N THR A 496 29.84 25.37 -31.83
CA THR A 496 29.95 26.73 -32.37
C THR A 496 28.60 27.40 -32.69
N GLY A 497 27.56 26.65 -33.07
CA GLY A 497 26.29 27.22 -33.54
C GLY A 497 25.27 27.57 -32.44
N ALA A 498 24.92 28.85 -32.29
CA ALA A 498 23.94 29.33 -31.31
C ALA A 498 22.55 28.66 -31.45
N ARG A 499 22.06 28.49 -32.68
CA ARG A 499 20.76 27.81 -32.95
C ARG A 499 20.78 26.33 -32.56
N ARG A 500 21.93 25.66 -32.66
CA ARG A 500 22.07 24.25 -32.28
C ARG A 500 22.03 24.11 -30.76
N ARG A 501 22.80 24.93 -30.03
CA ARG A 501 22.77 24.98 -28.56
C ARG A 501 21.37 25.31 -28.02
N ALA A 502 20.69 26.29 -28.62
CA ALA A 502 19.33 26.67 -28.22
C ALA A 502 18.33 25.51 -28.39
N ARG A 503 18.31 24.84 -29.54
CA ARG A 503 17.42 23.68 -29.79
C ARG A 503 17.69 22.53 -28.84
N TRP A 504 18.96 22.23 -28.56
CA TRP A 504 19.35 21.18 -27.62
C TRP A 504 18.90 21.48 -26.19
N ARG A 505 19.12 22.70 -25.70
CA ARG A 505 18.66 23.11 -24.37
C ARG A 505 17.15 22.98 -24.23
N VAL A 506 16.40 23.37 -25.27
CA VAL A 506 14.95 23.16 -25.31
C VAL A 506 14.61 21.68 -25.25
N ALA A 507 15.26 20.83 -26.05
CA ALA A 507 15.02 19.39 -26.04
C ALA A 507 15.31 18.74 -24.67
N MET A 508 16.43 19.08 -24.02
CA MET A 508 16.76 18.59 -22.68
C MET A 508 15.76 19.08 -21.63
N ARG A 509 15.33 20.34 -21.70
CA ARG A 509 14.29 20.88 -20.80
C ARG A 509 12.95 20.16 -21.01
N LEU A 510 12.55 19.89 -22.25
CA LEU A 510 11.34 19.12 -22.55
C LEU A 510 11.46 17.67 -22.06
N ALA A 511 12.61 17.03 -22.21
CA ALA A 511 12.84 15.68 -21.68
C ALA A 511 12.75 15.63 -20.15
N ALA A 512 13.14 16.71 -19.46
CA ALA A 512 12.98 16.84 -18.01
C ALA A 512 11.52 17.03 -17.54
N LEU A 513 10.58 17.34 -18.44
CA LEU A 513 9.15 17.46 -18.11
C LEU A 513 8.42 16.11 -18.05
N VAL A 514 9.04 15.02 -18.49
CA VAL A 514 8.44 13.68 -18.46
C VAL A 514 8.11 13.30 -17.00
N PRO A 515 6.85 12.96 -16.68
CA PRO A 515 6.48 12.57 -15.32
C PRO A 515 7.22 11.33 -14.82
N ALA A 516 7.60 11.34 -13.53
CA ALA A 516 8.36 10.24 -12.90
C ALA A 516 7.68 8.87 -13.02
N VAL A 517 6.34 8.82 -13.00
CA VAL A 517 5.56 7.57 -13.15
C VAL A 517 5.82 6.85 -14.47
N VAL A 518 6.11 7.59 -15.55
CA VAL A 518 6.42 7.00 -16.87
C VAL A 518 7.75 6.26 -16.80
N TYR A 519 8.75 6.84 -16.14
CA TYR A 519 10.03 6.18 -15.89
C TYR A 519 9.88 4.99 -14.93
N GLY A 520 8.96 5.06 -13.96
CA GLY A 520 8.65 3.94 -13.06
C GLY A 520 8.03 2.75 -13.81
N LEU A 521 7.08 3.00 -14.71
CA LEU A 521 6.50 1.96 -15.56
C LEU A 521 7.54 1.36 -16.52
N PHE A 522 8.38 2.19 -17.13
CA PHE A 522 9.51 1.75 -17.94
C PHE A 522 10.50 0.89 -17.13
N ALA A 523 10.73 1.26 -15.87
CA ALA A 523 11.60 0.51 -14.96
C ALA A 523 11.06 -0.90 -14.71
N VAL A 524 9.76 -1.03 -14.40
CA VAL A 524 9.14 -2.33 -14.09
C VAL A 524 8.93 -3.20 -15.33
N LEU A 525 8.44 -2.63 -16.42
CA LEU A 525 8.07 -3.40 -17.61
C LEU A 525 9.24 -3.72 -18.52
N THR A 526 10.31 -2.92 -18.49
CA THR A 526 11.44 -3.05 -19.41
C THR A 526 12.76 -3.27 -18.68
N LEU A 527 13.18 -2.34 -17.80
CA LEU A 527 14.50 -2.44 -17.17
C LEU A 527 14.62 -3.63 -16.21
N GLY A 528 13.60 -3.88 -15.38
CA GLY A 528 13.58 -4.99 -14.42
C GLY A 528 13.78 -6.35 -15.09
N PRO A 529 12.94 -6.74 -16.05
CA PRO A 529 13.12 -7.96 -16.83
C PRO A 529 14.45 -8.01 -17.59
N LEU A 530 14.92 -6.87 -18.13
CA LEU A 530 16.20 -6.80 -18.85
C LEU A 530 17.40 -7.04 -17.91
N VAL A 531 17.38 -6.43 -16.73
CA VAL A 531 18.40 -6.65 -15.69
C VAL A 531 18.37 -8.09 -15.21
N ALA A 532 17.18 -8.67 -15.00
CA ALA A 532 17.05 -10.06 -14.59
C ALA A 532 17.58 -11.03 -15.67
N ALA A 533 17.26 -10.79 -16.94
CA ALA A 533 17.76 -11.59 -18.06
C ALA A 533 19.29 -11.46 -18.22
N ALA A 534 19.84 -10.25 -18.09
CA ALA A 534 21.27 -10.01 -18.15
C ALA A 534 22.00 -10.71 -16.99
N ALA A 535 21.49 -10.63 -15.76
CA ALA A 535 22.03 -11.34 -14.61
C ALA A 535 21.99 -12.86 -14.81
N ALA A 536 20.86 -13.40 -15.32
CA ALA A 536 20.72 -14.81 -15.62
C ALA A 536 21.74 -15.29 -16.67
N SER A 537 22.04 -14.47 -17.69
CA SER A 537 23.07 -14.79 -18.70
C SER A 537 24.48 -14.88 -18.12
N LEU A 538 24.72 -14.25 -16.97
CA LEU A 538 25.97 -14.28 -16.21
C LEU A 538 25.95 -15.34 -15.09
N GLY A 539 24.88 -16.14 -14.98
CA GLY A 539 24.72 -17.15 -13.92
C GLY A 539 24.32 -16.57 -12.56
N MET A 540 23.84 -15.33 -12.51
CA MET A 540 23.44 -14.63 -11.28
C MET A 540 21.91 -14.58 -11.17
N ALA A 541 21.38 -14.76 -9.96
CA ALA A 541 19.96 -14.53 -9.68
C ALA A 541 19.71 -13.03 -9.42
N ALA A 542 18.68 -12.46 -10.06
CA ALA A 542 18.29 -11.07 -9.86
C ALA A 542 16.77 -10.95 -9.82
N ALA A 543 16.28 -10.07 -8.94
CA ALA A 543 14.86 -9.74 -8.87
C ALA A 543 14.47 -8.82 -10.02
N THR A 544 13.26 -8.99 -10.55
CA THR A 544 12.67 -8.05 -11.52
C THR A 544 12.42 -6.68 -10.90
N GLN A 545 12.04 -6.65 -9.61
CA GLN A 545 12.07 -5.47 -8.76
C GLN A 545 13.40 -5.42 -8.01
N SER A 546 14.41 -4.79 -8.60
CA SER A 546 15.76 -4.71 -8.04
C SER A 546 16.22 -3.26 -7.87
N THR A 547 17.11 -3.06 -6.90
CA THR A 547 17.73 -1.76 -6.61
C THR A 547 18.45 -1.19 -7.84
N LEU A 548 19.07 -2.07 -8.65
CA LEU A 548 19.74 -1.70 -9.90
C LEU A 548 18.77 -1.16 -10.93
N ALA A 549 17.66 -1.85 -11.19
CA ALA A 549 16.66 -1.41 -12.15
C ALA A 549 16.05 -0.05 -11.75
N ALA A 550 15.73 0.13 -10.46
CA ALA A 550 15.25 1.39 -9.92
C ALA A 550 16.30 2.51 -10.06
N GLY A 551 17.54 2.28 -9.61
CA GLY A 551 18.63 3.26 -9.68
C GLY A 551 18.95 3.70 -11.12
N VAL A 552 18.98 2.76 -12.08
CA VAL A 552 19.17 3.08 -13.50
C VAL A 552 18.04 3.96 -14.02
N ALA A 553 16.79 3.63 -13.70
CA ALA A 553 15.64 4.44 -14.11
C ALA A 553 15.67 5.87 -13.54
N VAL A 554 16.02 6.01 -12.25
CA VAL A 554 16.23 7.33 -11.61
C VAL A 554 17.38 8.07 -12.30
N GLY A 555 18.47 7.38 -12.66
CA GLY A 555 19.59 7.95 -13.41
C GLY A 555 19.18 8.49 -14.79
N ILE A 556 18.36 7.74 -15.54
CA ILE A 556 17.82 8.18 -16.83
C ILE A 556 16.95 9.43 -16.66
N MET A 557 16.09 9.47 -15.64
CA MET A 557 15.27 10.64 -15.32
C MET A 557 16.13 11.86 -14.95
N LEU A 558 17.23 11.66 -14.21
CA LEU A 558 18.12 12.75 -13.79
C LEU A 558 18.99 13.28 -14.91
N LEU A 559 19.29 12.48 -15.94
CA LEU A 559 20.16 12.83 -17.06
C LEU A 559 19.83 14.20 -17.71
N PRO A 560 18.60 14.49 -18.16
CA PRO A 560 18.29 15.77 -18.80
C PRO A 560 18.41 16.96 -17.82
N VAL A 561 18.00 16.79 -16.56
CA VAL A 561 18.09 17.84 -15.53
C VAL A 561 19.55 18.15 -15.21
N LEU A 562 20.36 17.11 -14.98
CA LEU A 562 21.76 17.25 -14.63
C LEU A 562 22.57 17.84 -15.79
N THR A 563 22.29 17.44 -17.04
CA THR A 563 22.94 18.01 -18.24
C THR A 563 22.72 19.52 -18.31
N VAL A 564 21.49 20.00 -18.14
CA VAL A 564 21.18 21.45 -18.18
C VAL A 564 21.90 22.19 -17.05
N ARG A 565 21.95 21.64 -15.83
CA ARG A 565 22.65 22.28 -14.69
C ARG A 565 24.18 22.31 -14.88
N LEU A 566 24.75 21.28 -15.49
CA LEU A 566 26.18 21.24 -15.83
C LEU A 566 26.51 22.23 -16.95
N GLU A 567 25.66 22.36 -17.98
CA GLU A 567 25.80 23.41 -19.01
C GLU A 567 25.75 24.81 -18.39
N GLU A 568 24.83 25.08 -17.46
CA GLU A 568 24.76 26.35 -16.72
C GLU A 568 26.02 26.60 -15.88
N ALA A 569 26.61 25.55 -15.29
CA ALA A 569 27.87 25.68 -14.55
C ALA A 569 29.06 26.02 -15.47
N LEU A 570 29.12 25.43 -16.67
CA LEU A 570 30.15 25.73 -17.67
C LEU A 570 29.96 27.12 -18.30
N ASP A 571 28.73 27.53 -18.57
CA ASP A 571 28.39 28.83 -19.16
C ASP A 571 28.67 30.01 -18.22
N ARG A 572 28.80 29.77 -16.90
CA ARG A 572 29.21 30.81 -15.93
C ARG A 572 30.68 31.22 -16.06
N VAL A 573 31.52 30.39 -16.68
CA VAL A 573 32.93 30.74 -16.89
C VAL A 573 33.04 31.88 -17.91
N PRO A 574 33.71 33.01 -17.59
CA PRO A 574 33.84 34.13 -18.52
C PRO A 574 34.43 33.70 -19.85
N ARG A 575 33.72 33.94 -20.96
CA ARG A 575 34.18 33.53 -22.31
C ARG A 575 35.52 34.14 -22.67
N GLY A 576 35.83 35.34 -22.18
CA GLY A 576 37.13 35.99 -22.39
C GLY A 576 38.32 35.17 -21.91
N ALA A 577 38.19 34.40 -20.82
CA ALA A 577 39.27 33.54 -20.33
C ALA A 577 39.52 32.35 -21.27
N ALA A 578 38.46 31.77 -21.83
CA ALA A 578 38.56 30.69 -22.80
C ALA A 578 39.06 31.18 -24.16
N GLU A 579 38.59 32.34 -24.62
CA GLU A 579 39.03 32.97 -25.88
C GLU A 579 40.49 33.43 -25.82
N ALA A 580 40.95 33.98 -24.68
CA ALA A 580 42.34 34.36 -24.48
C ALA A 580 43.30 33.17 -24.57
N ALA A 581 42.93 32.02 -23.99
CA ALA A 581 43.73 30.81 -24.05
C ALA A 581 43.87 30.26 -25.47
N LEU A 582 42.76 30.23 -26.22
CA LEU A 582 42.78 29.86 -27.64
C LEU A 582 43.63 30.85 -28.47
N GLY A 583 43.58 32.15 -28.13
CA GLY A 583 44.40 33.19 -28.75
C GLY A 583 45.90 33.05 -28.48
N LEU A 584 46.29 32.45 -27.35
CA LEU A 584 47.68 32.12 -27.00
C LEU A 584 48.16 30.80 -27.64
N GLY A 585 47.33 30.14 -28.46
CA GLY A 585 47.67 28.89 -29.14
C GLY A 585 47.31 27.62 -28.36
N ALA A 586 46.61 27.72 -27.22
CA ALA A 586 46.11 26.53 -26.52
C ALA A 586 45.08 25.80 -27.38
N THR A 587 45.07 24.47 -27.31
CA THR A 587 44.04 23.66 -27.95
C THR A 587 42.70 23.81 -27.23
N ARG A 588 41.60 23.46 -27.90
CA ARG A 588 40.27 23.43 -27.29
C ARG A 588 40.19 22.49 -26.09
N TRP A 589 40.97 21.39 -26.13
CA TRP A 589 41.03 20.44 -25.03
C TRP A 589 41.83 20.99 -23.84
N GLU A 590 42.98 21.60 -24.07
CA GLU A 590 43.77 22.28 -23.01
C GLU A 590 42.97 23.42 -22.38
N THR A 591 42.30 24.24 -23.20
CA THR A 591 41.42 25.30 -22.70
C THR A 591 40.30 24.75 -21.83
N LEU A 592 39.66 23.64 -22.25
CA LEU A 592 38.59 23.00 -21.47
C LEU A 592 39.12 22.40 -20.16
N ARG A 593 40.24 21.68 -20.21
CA ARG A 593 40.83 20.93 -19.10
C ARG A 593 41.45 21.83 -18.04
N ASP A 594 42.19 22.86 -18.47
CA ASP A 594 43.06 23.62 -17.57
C ASP A 594 42.43 24.96 -17.14
N ILE A 595 41.41 25.45 -17.86
CA ILE A 595 40.78 26.74 -17.57
C ILE A 595 39.30 26.57 -17.23
N VAL A 596 38.50 26.01 -18.14
CA VAL A 596 37.04 25.95 -17.97
C VAL A 596 36.63 24.99 -16.86
N LEU A 597 37.12 23.75 -16.88
CA LEU A 597 36.77 22.74 -15.87
C LEU A 597 37.16 23.18 -14.45
N PRO A 598 38.39 23.68 -14.17
CA PRO A 598 38.78 24.14 -12.84
C PRO A 598 37.91 25.30 -12.33
N GLN A 599 37.57 26.27 -13.19
CA GLN A 599 36.72 27.40 -12.82
C GLN A 599 35.25 26.98 -12.61
N ALA A 600 34.77 25.98 -13.35
CA ALA A 600 33.41 25.46 -13.22
C ALA A 600 33.23 24.48 -12.03
N ARG A 601 34.30 24.01 -11.36
CA ARG A 601 34.24 23.02 -10.27
C ARG A 601 33.18 23.30 -9.20
N PRO A 602 33.02 24.53 -8.66
CA PRO A 602 32.00 24.80 -7.64
C PRO A 602 30.57 24.66 -8.18
N GLY A 603 30.35 25.06 -9.44
CA GLY A 603 29.07 24.90 -10.13
C GLY A 603 28.75 23.44 -10.44
N ILE A 604 29.74 22.66 -10.88
CA ILE A 604 29.62 21.20 -11.08
C ILE A 604 29.30 20.52 -9.75
N GLY A 605 30.04 20.83 -8.68
CA GLY A 605 29.80 20.27 -7.35
C GLY A 605 28.39 20.59 -6.84
N ALA A 606 27.90 21.82 -7.03
CA ALA A 606 26.54 22.19 -6.68
C ALA A 606 25.49 21.43 -7.53
N ALA A 607 25.73 21.24 -8.83
CA ALA A 607 24.83 20.47 -9.70
C ALA A 607 24.75 19.00 -9.26
N VAL A 608 25.86 18.38 -8.88
CA VAL A 608 25.90 17.01 -8.36
C VAL A 608 25.17 16.90 -7.03
N LEU A 609 25.44 17.79 -6.07
CA LEU A 609 24.75 17.78 -4.77
C LEU A 609 23.23 17.94 -4.91
N LEU A 610 22.77 18.81 -5.81
CA LEU A 610 21.33 18.96 -6.10
C LEU A 610 20.74 17.71 -6.78
N ALA A 611 21.50 17.02 -7.61
CA ALA A 611 21.07 15.74 -8.20
C ALA A 611 20.99 14.63 -7.15
N VAL A 612 21.95 14.56 -6.22
CA VAL A 612 21.89 13.65 -5.06
C VAL A 612 20.62 13.89 -4.25
N SER A 613 20.33 15.15 -3.89
CA SER A 613 19.12 15.53 -3.16
C SER A 613 17.84 15.12 -3.88
N ARG A 614 17.81 15.25 -5.22
CA ARG A 614 16.66 14.82 -6.03
C ARG A 614 16.54 13.30 -6.10
N ALA A 615 17.64 12.56 -6.19
CA ALA A 615 17.65 11.10 -6.22
C ALA A 615 17.14 10.51 -4.89
N LEU A 616 17.58 11.06 -3.76
CA LEU A 616 17.12 10.66 -2.43
C LEU A 616 15.63 10.95 -2.19
N GLY A 617 15.12 11.99 -2.84
CA GLY A 617 13.71 12.39 -2.77
C GLY A 617 12.82 11.73 -3.83
N GLU A 618 13.33 10.81 -4.66
CA GLU A 618 12.53 10.13 -5.67
C GLU A 618 11.61 9.12 -5.01
N THR A 619 10.32 9.15 -5.36
CA THR A 619 9.27 8.41 -4.67
C THR A 619 8.61 7.37 -5.58
N VAL A 620 8.29 7.74 -6.82
CA VAL A 620 7.41 6.96 -7.68
C VAL A 620 8.16 5.85 -8.39
N ILE A 621 9.32 6.17 -8.99
CA ILE A 621 10.13 5.17 -9.69
C ILE A 621 10.52 4.05 -8.73
N VAL A 622 10.93 4.43 -7.52
CA VAL A 622 11.44 3.51 -6.52
C VAL A 622 10.34 2.64 -5.92
N LEU A 623 9.18 3.23 -5.62
CA LEU A 623 8.00 2.48 -5.14
C LEU A 623 7.59 1.37 -6.12
N MET A 624 7.68 1.65 -7.42
CA MET A 624 7.31 0.68 -8.45
C MET A 624 8.41 -0.36 -8.72
N ALA A 625 9.69 0.03 -8.71
CA ALA A 625 10.78 -0.77 -9.28
C ALA A 625 11.79 -1.36 -8.28
N ALA A 626 11.95 -0.80 -7.07
CA ALA A 626 12.96 -1.28 -6.11
C ALA A 626 12.44 -2.42 -5.20
N GLY A 627 11.12 -2.44 -4.95
CA GLY A 627 10.46 -3.31 -3.97
C GLY A 627 10.04 -2.56 -2.70
N LEU A 628 9.40 -3.28 -1.77
CA LEU A 628 8.93 -2.73 -0.48
C LEU A 628 9.60 -3.37 0.74
N VAL A 629 10.39 -4.42 0.53
CA VAL A 629 11.07 -5.15 1.60
C VAL A 629 12.38 -4.45 1.93
N ALA A 630 12.53 -4.04 3.19
CA ALA A 630 13.76 -3.47 3.69
C ALA A 630 14.73 -4.59 4.10
N THR A 631 15.83 -4.71 3.37
CA THR A 631 16.88 -5.70 3.63
C THR A 631 18.16 -4.98 4.05
N TRP A 632 18.86 -5.52 5.05
CA TRP A 632 20.22 -5.07 5.39
C TRP A 632 21.22 -5.75 4.46
N SER A 633 21.19 -5.37 3.18
CA SER A 633 22.05 -5.93 2.13
C SER A 633 22.50 -4.84 1.17
N VAL A 634 23.72 -4.96 0.66
CA VAL A 634 24.31 -4.10 -0.38
C VAL A 634 24.22 -4.71 -1.78
N ASP A 635 23.43 -5.78 -1.94
CA ASP A 635 23.21 -6.41 -3.24
C ASP A 635 22.31 -5.55 -4.16
N PRO A 636 22.83 -5.01 -5.28
CA PRO A 636 22.04 -4.20 -6.19
C PRO A 636 21.03 -5.03 -7.01
N LEU A 637 21.20 -6.34 -7.12
CA LEU A 637 20.28 -7.24 -7.84
C LEU A 637 19.11 -7.70 -6.97
N GLY A 638 19.20 -7.47 -5.67
CA GLY A 638 18.14 -7.71 -4.71
C GLY A 638 17.11 -6.58 -4.65
N ALA A 639 15.94 -6.90 -4.08
CA ALA A 639 14.91 -5.93 -3.73
C ALA A 639 15.31 -5.15 -2.47
N THR A 640 15.01 -3.85 -2.48
CA THR A 640 15.18 -2.96 -1.33
C THR A 640 14.03 -1.97 -1.28
N THR A 641 14.00 -1.11 -0.27
CA THR A 641 13.05 0.00 -0.18
C THR A 641 13.75 1.27 0.25
N THR A 642 13.11 2.43 0.05
CA THR A 642 13.68 3.75 0.36
C THR A 642 12.82 4.50 1.34
N LEU A 643 13.37 5.57 1.92
CA LEU A 643 12.65 6.43 2.87
C LEU A 643 11.32 6.89 2.28
N THR A 644 11.36 7.37 1.04
CA THR A 644 10.22 7.89 0.29
C THR A 644 9.19 6.82 -0.07
N ALA A 645 9.63 5.62 -0.48
CA ALA A 645 8.72 4.51 -0.76
C ALA A 645 8.02 4.03 0.53
N GLN A 646 8.75 3.94 1.65
CA GLN A 646 8.17 3.56 2.94
C GLN A 646 7.24 4.61 3.52
N MET A 647 7.48 5.91 3.28
CA MET A 647 6.49 6.93 3.65
C MET A 647 5.13 6.64 3.01
N VAL A 648 5.10 6.32 1.70
CA VAL A 648 3.87 6.00 0.99
C VAL A 648 3.28 4.67 1.46
N ALA A 649 4.09 3.62 1.61
CA ALA A 649 3.63 2.30 2.05
C ALA A 649 3.10 2.27 3.50
N LEU A 650 3.58 3.18 4.35
CA LEU A 650 3.09 3.32 5.73
C LEU A 650 1.91 4.27 5.86
N MET A 651 1.64 5.08 4.83
CA MET A 651 0.45 5.92 4.75
C MET A 651 -0.80 5.15 4.29
N SER A 652 -0.66 3.95 3.71
CA SER A 652 -1.80 3.06 3.47
C SER A 652 -2.26 2.37 4.76
N GLY A 653 -3.49 2.65 5.21
CA GLY A 653 -4.12 2.07 6.41
C GLY A 653 -4.84 3.09 7.30
N THR A 654 -5.20 2.70 8.53
CA THR A 654 -5.93 3.57 9.48
C THR A 654 -5.04 4.71 10.03
N HIS A 655 -5.53 5.95 9.98
CA HIS A 655 -4.78 7.16 10.36
C HIS A 655 -4.99 7.59 11.84
N ALA A 656 -4.93 6.66 12.79
CA ALA A 656 -4.99 7.02 14.21
C ALA A 656 -3.63 7.55 14.69
N LEU A 657 -3.54 8.83 15.08
CA LEU A 657 -2.27 9.49 15.45
C LEU A 657 -1.62 8.96 16.74
N ASP A 658 -2.31 8.10 17.49
CA ASP A 658 -1.85 7.52 18.75
C ASP A 658 -1.02 6.24 18.56
N ASN A 659 -0.94 5.71 17.33
CA ASN A 659 -0.25 4.47 17.01
C ASN A 659 1.17 4.73 16.50
N VAL A 660 2.16 3.98 17.00
CA VAL A 660 3.57 4.05 16.56
C VAL A 660 3.70 3.90 15.03
N ARG A 661 2.89 3.02 14.40
CA ARG A 661 2.93 2.81 12.95
C ARG A 661 2.56 4.04 12.14
N THR A 662 1.53 4.77 12.57
CA THR A 662 1.01 5.94 11.84
C THR A 662 1.90 7.17 12.05
N GLN A 663 2.73 7.17 13.09
CA GLN A 663 3.74 8.20 13.36
C GLN A 663 5.02 8.02 12.51
N LEU A 664 5.37 6.79 12.11
CA LEU A 664 6.58 6.49 11.34
C LEU A 664 6.76 7.30 10.04
N PRO A 665 5.74 7.54 9.18
CA PRO A 665 5.91 8.37 7.99
C PRO A 665 6.43 9.77 8.30
N PHE A 666 5.99 10.37 9.41
CA PHE A 666 6.44 11.70 9.85
C PHE A 666 7.90 11.66 10.30
N VAL A 667 8.31 10.60 11.00
CA VAL A 667 9.70 10.37 11.41
C VAL A 667 10.59 10.24 10.17
N LEU A 668 10.21 9.39 9.21
CA LEU A 668 10.95 9.22 7.96
C LEU A 668 11.02 10.52 7.16
N GLY A 669 9.92 11.28 7.12
CA GLY A 669 9.86 12.61 6.49
C GLY A 669 10.85 13.60 7.12
N LEU A 670 10.91 13.65 8.45
CA LEU A 670 11.87 14.48 9.18
C LEU A 670 13.31 14.06 8.86
N PHE A 671 13.60 12.75 8.80
CA PHE A 671 14.91 12.23 8.43
C PHE A 671 15.32 12.64 7.02
N LEU A 672 14.41 12.55 6.05
CA LEU A 672 14.67 13.00 4.68
C LEU A 672 15.01 14.51 4.67
N VAL A 673 14.27 15.34 5.42
CA VAL A 673 14.57 16.77 5.55
C VAL A 673 15.95 17.00 6.18
N ILE A 674 16.29 16.28 7.25
CA ILE A 674 17.60 16.38 7.93
C ILE A 674 18.75 15.99 7.01
N ILE A 675 18.55 15.05 6.08
CA ILE A 675 19.58 14.64 5.11
C ILE A 675 19.68 15.63 3.95
N VAL A 676 18.54 16.05 3.38
CA VAL A 676 18.49 16.86 2.16
C VAL A 676 18.81 18.34 2.41
N LEU A 677 18.38 18.90 3.54
CA LEU A 677 18.56 20.32 3.83
C LEU A 677 20.05 20.73 3.93
N PRO A 678 20.94 19.99 4.64
CA PRO A 678 22.37 20.29 4.65
C PRO A 678 23.04 20.13 3.28
N LEU A 679 22.64 19.12 2.49
CA LEU A 679 23.15 18.92 1.12
C LEU A 679 22.82 20.13 0.23
N ASN A 680 21.57 20.60 0.29
CA ASN A 680 21.14 21.78 -0.46
C ASN A 680 21.83 23.07 0.04
N ALA A 681 21.97 23.22 1.35
CA ALA A 681 22.70 24.35 1.94
C ALA A 681 24.18 24.35 1.51
N TRP A 682 24.81 23.17 1.43
CA TRP A 682 26.18 23.03 0.97
C TRP A 682 26.31 23.35 -0.52
N ALA A 683 25.38 22.87 -1.36
CA ALA A 683 25.33 23.22 -2.78
C ALA A 683 25.26 24.75 -2.99
N LEU A 684 24.43 25.45 -2.20
CA LEU A 684 24.33 26.91 -2.24
C LEU A 684 25.62 27.61 -1.78
N ARG A 685 26.31 27.08 -0.76
CA ARG A 685 27.61 27.61 -0.32
C ARG A 685 28.68 27.47 -1.39
N LEU A 686 28.70 26.37 -2.15
CA LEU A 686 29.62 26.20 -3.26
C LEU A 686 29.39 27.25 -4.36
N LEU A 687 28.12 27.53 -4.69
CA LEU A 687 27.76 28.56 -5.68
C LEU A 687 28.20 29.97 -5.24
N ARG A 688 28.02 30.32 -3.96
CA ARG A 688 28.44 31.63 -3.43
C ARG A 688 29.95 31.84 -3.43
N ARG A 689 30.74 30.77 -3.30
CA ARG A 689 32.21 30.85 -3.33
C ARG A 689 32.76 31.05 -4.76
N SER A 690 32.00 30.70 -5.79
CA SER A 690 32.36 30.95 -7.18
C SER A 690 32.04 32.36 -7.68
N ASP A 691 31.24 33.14 -6.95
CA ASP A 691 30.99 34.55 -7.27
C ASP A 691 32.20 35.40 -6.82
N VAL A 692 33.32 35.29 -7.53
CA VAL A 692 34.35 36.34 -7.55
C VAL A 692 33.81 37.47 -8.43
N ALA A 693 33.20 38.45 -7.76
CA ALA A 693 32.73 39.76 -8.21
C ALA A 693 31.86 39.81 -9.50
N PRO A 694 30.64 40.37 -9.45
CA PRO A 694 30.02 40.87 -10.66
C PRO A 694 30.91 41.98 -11.22
N SER A 695 31.43 41.83 -12.43
CA SER A 695 31.97 42.97 -13.19
C SER A 695 30.82 43.95 -13.42
N PRO A 696 30.91 45.22 -12.97
CA PRO A 696 29.83 46.17 -13.12
C PRO A 696 29.86 46.74 -14.55
N ILE A 697 29.19 46.10 -15.51
CA ILE A 697 29.05 46.59 -16.88
C ILE A 697 27.77 45.95 -17.45
N PHE A 698 26.64 46.60 -17.76
CA PHE A 698 26.22 47.98 -17.98
C PHE A 698 24.88 48.26 -17.28
#